data_AF-A0A0A2L0P5-F1
#
_entry.id   AF-A0A0A2L0P5-F1
#
_cell.length_a   1.000
_cell.length_b   1.000
_cell.length_c   1.000
_cell.angle_alpha   90.00
_cell.angle_beta   90.00
_cell.angle_gamma   90.00
#
_symmetry.space_group_name_H-M   'P 1'
#
loop_
_entity.id
_entity.type
_entity.pdbx_description
1 polymer ?
#
loop_
_entity_poly.entity_id
_entity_poly.type
_entity_poly.pdbx_seq_one_letter_code
_entity_poly.pdbx_strand_id
1 'polypeptide(L)'
;MKPDDVEKAHSSPTLGSPSQFHLDKSASNSSSEVSDFAKPDPVLQSRCHRWIASLKNVESCGIEPIPIEEREPITSSTILHMLLMWFSMTLATNNIVVGSMGTLVLGLSFRDAALCAVFGCLAGNCIVGFISIWGPRSGNRTLIVARYFMGYYPSKVCIILNLFTNIGYSMVNSVVGGQILSVVSGGHLSVIVGIIIIAVSSWAMALFGMKIFQLYERVAWLPQLLVICVMVGSAGPNMDFNIQTPMSTEQLIAKRLTFFSLALSIGLAWAPLAADYYVYLPPQMKSSRTFLATVSAATTAMSIVLLMGIGLGTVIASSAHFTAKYGSSPGGVLMTAYDGLGGFGKFCAVINVLALVANNTPGAYSMGMNFQMIGGVFGKVPQPVFTTLATVIYAACAMGGRDQLYQIFKSFLPLIGYWVMMFVVIVFEEHTIFRWRKGYDWSQWNCRDKLPLGIAAGAAFLIGWAGAVVGMSQAYYIGPIAQMAAEADLGLWLGAGFTGMFFPPLRALELKFLGLLTRHDRVHASHTTENAIVGPGNVDSHAHFLFPEARTPSAEVPIPRHHVNMNYTSSWTSPLPAEGMTTQLFPYAVGLLLAWLVVTTTLRFQRLRKLHKQYAYPTRESMSKMTDEEAFQIQKQVAQLEFPLMFMKSLQFALFRTYGIPSISTLLAKTSQFSSPETSLKRYTDTSVLVQEMVGNNPTSARAYLGLARTRYLHSGYRASGKILDDDMLFTLALFALQPIRFINRYEWRQLSDLERCAIGTFWKSLGDALDIRYEKLPSGKTGFRDGIQWLEEIDAWSKEYEARCMVPHAKNRETADQTTAVLVYMLPKMLHPVGLQVVSYMMDDRLRKAMFYDPPSALCSTLLSAILTARRLFLRYLALPRPYFLRFASFTEEPDQNNRFFLTEWEAAPYYVKPTFWNRWGPMAWLTWALGRPVPGDDGDKYYPNGYSVPDVGPKYFEGKGKKQLDETILELKGYRTGKCPFH
;
A
#
# COMPACT_ATOMS: atom_id res chain seq x y z
N MET A 1 48.46 -24.96 39.23
CA MET A 1 47.82 -25.70 40.35
C MET A 1 46.70 -26.53 39.71
N LYS A 2 46.84 -27.86 39.70
CA LYS A 2 45.88 -28.89 39.23
C LYS A 2 44.78 -29.15 40.31
N PRO A 3 43.85 -30.14 40.20
CA PRO A 3 43.26 -30.92 39.07
C PRO A 3 41.69 -30.91 39.11
N ASP A 4 40.88 -31.31 38.11
CA ASP A 4 40.60 -32.56 37.34
C ASP A 4 39.58 -33.56 37.96
N ASP A 5 38.47 -33.76 37.22
CA ASP A 5 37.78 -35.00 36.76
C ASP A 5 37.22 -36.16 37.65
N VAL A 6 36.21 -36.84 37.04
CA VAL A 6 35.80 -38.28 37.09
C VAL A 6 34.66 -38.69 38.08
N GLU A 7 33.53 -39.27 37.60
CA GLU A 7 33.29 -40.73 37.50
C GLU A 7 31.82 -41.15 37.16
N LYS A 8 31.69 -42.32 36.51
CA LYS A 8 30.46 -43.01 36.05
C LYS A 8 30.00 -44.09 37.06
N ALA A 9 28.73 -44.53 36.98
CA ALA A 9 28.29 -45.89 36.58
C ALA A 9 27.12 -46.55 37.37
N HIS A 10 26.40 -47.43 36.64
CA HIS A 10 25.66 -48.66 37.04
C HIS A 10 24.13 -48.70 37.32
N SER A 11 23.38 -49.12 36.29
CA SER A 11 22.46 -50.30 36.14
C SER A 11 21.61 -50.91 37.29
N SER A 12 20.28 -51.00 37.04
CA SER A 12 19.27 -52.12 37.18
C SER A 12 19.13 -52.89 38.52
N PRO A 13 18.09 -53.77 38.83
CA PRO A 13 17.12 -54.52 37.96
C PRO A 13 15.68 -54.83 38.52
N THR A 14 14.93 -55.70 37.80
CA THR A 14 13.78 -56.61 38.16
C THR A 14 12.32 -56.08 38.12
N LEU A 15 11.23 -56.81 37.77
CA LEU A 15 10.89 -58.12 37.15
C LEU A 15 9.38 -58.09 36.77
N GLY A 16 8.92 -58.92 35.82
CA GLY A 16 7.56 -59.52 35.88
C GLY A 16 6.62 -59.40 34.65
N SER A 17 6.38 -60.51 33.95
CA SER A 17 5.19 -60.79 33.11
C SER A 17 4.43 -62.01 33.67
N PRO A 18 3.19 -62.26 33.22
CA PRO A 18 2.95 -63.51 32.47
C PRO A 18 1.91 -63.42 31.32
N SER A 19 1.89 -64.51 30.55
CA SER A 19 1.48 -64.78 29.15
C SER A 19 0.18 -65.58 28.95
N GLN A 20 -0.37 -65.59 27.72
CA GLN A 20 -0.92 -66.75 26.94
C GLN A 20 -1.43 -66.27 25.54
N PHE A 21 -0.82 -66.60 24.37
CA PHE A 21 -0.86 -67.82 23.50
C PHE A 21 -2.27 -68.12 22.90
N HIS A 22 -2.56 -68.42 21.61
CA HIS A 22 -1.91 -69.02 20.41
C HIS A 22 -2.66 -68.52 19.12
N LEU A 23 -1.99 -68.12 18.02
CA LEU A 23 -1.75 -68.84 16.75
C LEU A 23 -2.98 -69.34 15.95
N ASP A 24 -3.22 -68.77 14.76
CA ASP A 24 -3.38 -69.56 13.53
C ASP A 24 -3.09 -68.78 12.22
N LYS A 25 -2.60 -69.52 11.22
CA LYS A 25 -2.04 -69.08 9.92
C LYS A 25 -3.05 -69.20 8.78
N SER A 26 -2.80 -68.40 7.74
CA SER A 26 -3.13 -68.58 6.30
C SER A 26 -4.60 -68.52 5.83
N ALA A 27 -4.95 -67.53 5.01
CA ALA A 27 -5.09 -67.66 3.54
C ALA A 27 -5.83 -66.45 2.91
N SER A 28 -5.52 -66.21 1.63
CA SER A 28 -6.21 -65.40 0.59
C SER A 28 -6.12 -63.85 0.60
N ASN A 29 -5.13 -63.36 -0.16
CA ASN A 29 -5.23 -62.42 -1.29
C ASN A 29 -6.51 -61.57 -1.45
N SER A 30 -6.36 -60.23 -1.56
CA SER A 30 -6.27 -59.55 -2.88
C SER A 30 -6.46 -58.03 -2.77
N SER A 31 -5.76 -57.32 -3.67
CA SER A 31 -6.00 -55.97 -4.19
C SER A 31 -5.31 -54.74 -3.54
N SER A 32 -4.19 -54.42 -4.20
CA SER A 32 -3.76 -53.10 -4.72
C SER A 32 -3.32 -52.00 -3.74
N GLU A 33 -2.00 -51.84 -3.72
CA GLU A 33 -1.25 -50.62 -3.40
C GLU A 33 -1.85 -49.39 -4.11
N VAL A 34 -2.26 -48.40 -3.31
CA VAL A 34 -2.44 -47.02 -3.77
C VAL A 34 -1.27 -46.22 -3.20
N SER A 35 -0.51 -45.62 -4.10
CA SER A 35 0.63 -44.75 -3.84
C SER A 35 0.26 -43.61 -2.89
N ASP A 36 0.97 -43.55 -1.76
CA ASP A 36 0.99 -42.41 -0.84
C ASP A 36 1.42 -41.14 -1.59
N PHE A 37 0.47 -40.22 -1.82
CA PHE A 37 0.79 -38.86 -2.22
C PHE A 37 1.42 -38.11 -1.04
N ALA A 38 2.66 -37.66 -1.24
CA ALA A 38 3.43 -36.85 -0.31
C ALA A 38 2.60 -35.68 0.26
N LYS A 39 2.43 -35.65 1.59
CA LYS A 39 1.97 -34.47 2.32
C LYS A 39 3.01 -33.36 2.16
N PRO A 40 2.63 -32.11 1.84
CA PRO A 40 3.57 -31.00 1.81
C PRO A 40 4.07 -30.67 3.22
N ASP A 41 5.36 -30.31 3.32
CA ASP A 41 6.06 -30.00 4.57
C ASP A 41 5.35 -28.94 5.43
N PRO A 42 5.36 -29.08 6.78
CA PRO A 42 4.74 -28.12 7.67
C PRO A 42 5.54 -26.80 7.69
N VAL A 43 4.90 -25.74 7.20
CA VAL A 43 5.42 -24.37 7.28
C VAL A 43 5.57 -23.95 8.75
N LEU A 44 6.75 -23.44 9.12
CA LEU A 44 7.07 -22.90 10.46
C LEU A 44 6.02 -21.86 10.91
N GLN A 45 5.08 -22.24 11.77
CA GLN A 45 4.03 -21.35 12.27
C GLN A 45 4.58 -20.36 13.32
N SER A 46 4.27 -19.06 13.16
CA SER A 46 4.77 -17.99 14.04
C SER A 46 4.16 -18.08 15.46
N ARG A 47 4.85 -17.53 16.47
CA ARG A 47 4.35 -17.46 17.87
C ARG A 47 2.98 -16.76 17.99
N CYS A 48 2.67 -15.82 17.09
CA CYS A 48 1.39 -15.14 17.02
C CYS A 48 0.26 -16.07 16.55
N HIS A 49 0.50 -16.95 15.57
CA HIS A 49 -0.47 -17.96 15.14
C HIS A 49 -0.80 -18.95 16.27
N ARG A 50 0.20 -19.36 17.06
CA ARG A 50 -0.01 -20.21 18.24
C ARG A 50 -0.82 -19.51 19.35
N TRP A 51 -0.59 -18.22 19.57
CA TRP A 51 -1.35 -17.45 20.56
C TRP A 51 -2.81 -17.23 20.12
N ILE A 52 -3.06 -16.88 18.85
CA ILE A 52 -4.42 -16.70 18.32
C ILE A 52 -5.16 -18.04 18.25
N ALA A 53 -4.49 -19.13 17.82
CA ALA A 53 -5.07 -20.47 17.84
C ALA A 53 -5.37 -20.99 19.26
N SER A 54 -4.76 -20.41 20.30
CA SER A 54 -5.07 -20.71 21.71
C SER A 54 -6.30 -19.98 22.24
N LEU A 55 -6.79 -18.94 21.53
CA LEU A 55 -8.03 -18.25 21.86
C LEU A 55 -9.22 -19.10 21.40
N LYS A 56 -9.83 -19.84 22.34
CA LYS A 56 -11.10 -20.53 22.09
C LYS A 56 -12.13 -19.52 21.54
N ASN A 57 -12.76 -19.86 20.42
CA ASN A 57 -13.83 -19.12 19.72
C ASN A 57 -13.40 -17.98 18.77
N VAL A 58 -12.11 -17.81 18.43
CA VAL A 58 -11.70 -16.91 17.33
C VAL A 58 -11.60 -17.70 16.02
N GLU A 59 -12.29 -17.24 14.97
CA GLU A 59 -12.29 -17.90 13.65
C GLU A 59 -10.90 -17.79 13.00
N SER A 60 -10.29 -18.94 12.70
CA SER A 60 -8.93 -19.06 12.15
C SER A 60 -8.89 -19.32 10.64
N CYS A 61 -10.04 -19.58 10.01
CA CYS A 61 -10.12 -19.90 8.59
C CYS A 61 -10.01 -18.62 7.74
N GLY A 62 -8.83 -18.38 7.18
CA GLY A 62 -8.56 -17.22 6.34
C GLY A 62 -9.12 -17.33 4.91
N ILE A 63 -8.23 -17.18 3.93
CA ILE A 63 -8.59 -17.16 2.49
C ILE A 63 -8.66 -18.54 1.84
N GLU A 64 -8.38 -19.60 2.59
CA GLU A 64 -8.37 -20.98 2.10
C GLU A 64 -9.80 -21.47 1.83
N PRO A 65 -10.00 -22.31 0.78
CA PRO A 65 -11.29 -22.89 0.49
C PRO A 65 -11.73 -23.80 1.63
N ILE A 66 -13.01 -23.75 1.96
CA ILE A 66 -13.57 -24.59 3.01
C ILE A 66 -13.63 -26.04 2.52
N PRO A 67 -13.00 -27.00 3.24
CA PRO A 67 -13.06 -28.43 2.92
C PRO A 67 -14.50 -28.94 2.85
N ILE A 68 -14.76 -30.01 2.09
CA ILE A 68 -16.11 -30.54 1.91
C ILE A 68 -16.65 -31.08 3.24
N GLU A 69 -15.77 -31.59 4.10
CA GLU A 69 -16.06 -32.19 5.40
C GLU A 69 -16.53 -31.17 6.44
N GLU A 70 -16.11 -29.91 6.30
CA GLU A 70 -16.50 -28.81 7.20
C GLU A 70 -17.79 -28.09 6.76
N ARG A 71 -18.39 -28.51 5.64
CA ARG A 71 -19.63 -27.90 5.11
C ARG A 71 -20.86 -28.50 5.75
N GLU A 72 -21.85 -27.65 5.99
CA GLU A 72 -23.08 -28.05 6.67
C GLU A 72 -23.98 -28.90 5.74
N PRO A 73 -24.69 -29.91 6.26
CA PRO A 73 -25.61 -30.70 5.46
C PRO A 73 -26.86 -29.88 5.08
N ILE A 74 -27.42 -30.16 3.90
CA ILE A 74 -28.67 -29.52 3.46
C ILE A 74 -29.82 -30.02 4.34
N THR A 75 -30.41 -29.12 5.11
CA THR A 75 -31.58 -29.37 5.95
C THR A 75 -32.78 -28.60 5.39
N SER A 76 -34.01 -28.99 5.76
CA SER A 76 -35.22 -28.26 5.37
C SER A 76 -35.21 -26.77 5.79
N SER A 77 -34.44 -26.42 6.83
CA SER A 77 -34.27 -25.05 7.30
C SER A 77 -33.20 -24.24 6.55
N THR A 78 -32.33 -24.85 5.74
CA THR A 78 -31.21 -24.17 5.07
C THR A 78 -31.68 -23.01 4.19
N ILE A 79 -32.75 -23.20 3.41
CA ILE A 79 -33.31 -22.15 2.54
C ILE A 79 -33.88 -21.01 3.37
N LEU A 80 -34.56 -21.32 4.48
CA LEU A 80 -35.08 -20.30 5.41
C LEU A 80 -33.93 -19.48 6.01
N HIS A 81 -32.83 -20.12 6.38
CA HIS A 81 -31.64 -19.41 6.87
C HIS A 81 -31.03 -18.49 5.81
N MET A 82 -30.95 -18.92 4.55
CA MET A 82 -30.48 -18.07 3.45
C MET A 82 -31.39 -16.86 3.24
N LEU A 83 -32.72 -17.07 3.28
CA LEU A 83 -33.70 -16.00 3.14
C LEU A 83 -33.59 -14.99 4.29
N LEU A 84 -33.59 -15.46 5.54
CA LEU A 84 -33.52 -14.59 6.72
C LEU A 84 -32.21 -13.81 6.78
N MET A 85 -31.09 -14.44 6.41
CA MET A 85 -29.78 -13.78 6.39
C MET A 85 -29.77 -12.60 5.41
N TRP A 86 -30.13 -12.82 4.15
CA TRP A 86 -30.16 -11.73 3.17
C TRP A 86 -31.23 -10.69 3.48
N PHE A 87 -32.39 -11.12 3.98
CA PHE A 87 -33.43 -10.21 4.41
C PHE A 87 -32.92 -9.29 5.54
N SER A 88 -32.31 -9.86 6.57
CA SER A 88 -31.75 -9.11 7.71
C SER A 88 -30.63 -8.16 7.28
N MET A 89 -29.62 -8.65 6.54
CA MET A 89 -28.47 -7.85 6.12
C MET A 89 -28.88 -6.66 5.24
N THR A 90 -29.94 -6.80 4.43
CA THR A 90 -30.35 -5.74 3.51
C THR A 90 -31.50 -4.88 4.02
N LEU A 91 -32.15 -5.25 5.14
CA LEU A 91 -33.11 -4.43 5.91
C LEU A 91 -32.39 -3.35 6.74
N ALA A 92 -31.32 -2.78 6.19
CA ALA A 92 -30.46 -1.85 6.89
C ALA A 92 -30.93 -0.40 6.77
N THR A 93 -30.83 0.32 7.87
CA THR A 93 -31.30 1.70 8.00
C THR A 93 -30.59 2.70 7.10
N ASN A 94 -29.33 2.44 6.72
CA ASN A 94 -28.60 3.30 5.79
C ASN A 94 -29.29 3.42 4.42
N ASN A 95 -30.00 2.38 3.96
CA ASN A 95 -30.74 2.40 2.71
C ASN A 95 -31.95 3.35 2.76
N ILE A 96 -32.50 3.64 3.96
CA ILE A 96 -33.55 4.65 4.14
C ILE A 96 -33.02 6.03 3.75
N VAL A 97 -31.78 6.36 4.14
CA VAL A 97 -31.13 7.62 3.76
C VAL A 97 -30.99 7.72 2.24
N VAL A 98 -30.57 6.64 1.57
CA VAL A 98 -30.41 6.63 0.11
C VAL A 98 -31.76 6.78 -0.58
N GLY A 99 -32.81 6.12 -0.08
CA GLY A 99 -34.18 6.29 -0.58
C GLY A 99 -34.66 7.75 -0.51
N SER A 100 -34.36 8.44 0.59
CA SER A 100 -34.74 9.84 0.78
C SER A 100 -34.11 10.80 -0.25
N MET A 101 -32.98 10.43 -0.86
CA MET A 101 -32.33 11.25 -1.88
C MET A 101 -33.15 11.35 -3.17
N GLY A 102 -34.00 10.36 -3.47
CA GLY A 102 -34.86 10.40 -4.66
C GLY A 102 -35.82 11.59 -4.63
N THR A 103 -36.43 11.85 -3.48
CA THR A 103 -37.39 12.95 -3.28
C THR A 103 -36.68 14.23 -2.83
N LEU A 104 -35.74 14.17 -1.87
CA LEU A 104 -35.08 15.36 -1.31
C LEU A 104 -34.00 15.98 -2.20
N VAL A 105 -33.19 15.15 -2.86
CA VAL A 105 -32.02 15.63 -3.62
C VAL A 105 -32.32 15.70 -5.11
N LEU A 106 -33.07 14.73 -5.64
CA LEU A 106 -33.39 14.66 -7.07
C LEU A 106 -34.77 15.24 -7.42
N GLY A 107 -35.62 15.56 -6.43
CA GLY A 107 -36.91 16.24 -6.63
C GLY A 107 -37.97 15.39 -7.33
N LEU A 108 -37.79 14.06 -7.36
CA LEU A 108 -38.73 13.15 -8.01
C LEU A 108 -40.03 13.00 -7.18
N SER A 109 -41.13 12.71 -7.86
CA SER A 109 -42.37 12.30 -7.19
C SER A 109 -42.18 10.96 -6.47
N PHE A 110 -43.03 10.68 -5.47
CA PHE A 110 -43.00 9.39 -4.77
C PHE A 110 -43.13 8.22 -5.74
N ARG A 111 -44.05 8.32 -6.71
CA ARG A 111 -44.29 7.25 -7.70
C ARG A 111 -43.06 6.97 -8.55
N ASP A 112 -42.43 8.00 -9.08
CA ASP A 112 -41.25 7.85 -9.94
C ASP A 112 -40.07 7.29 -9.14
N ALA A 113 -39.81 7.84 -7.95
CA ALA A 113 -38.77 7.36 -7.07
C ALA A 113 -39.02 5.89 -6.66
N ALA A 114 -40.25 5.52 -6.29
CA ALA A 114 -40.60 4.17 -5.87
C ALA A 114 -40.35 3.14 -6.97
N LEU A 115 -40.77 3.42 -8.20
CA LEU A 115 -40.54 2.53 -9.35
C LEU A 115 -39.05 2.38 -9.63
N CYS A 116 -38.31 3.49 -9.69
CA CYS A 116 -36.87 3.47 -9.90
C CYS A 116 -36.13 2.69 -8.80
N ALA A 117 -36.53 2.85 -7.53
CA ALA A 117 -35.91 2.16 -6.41
C ALA A 117 -36.16 0.65 -6.42
N VAL A 118 -37.41 0.21 -6.60
CA VAL A 118 -37.78 -1.21 -6.58
C VAL A 118 -37.17 -1.95 -7.76
N PHE A 119 -37.33 -1.44 -8.99
CA PHE A 119 -36.75 -2.09 -10.17
C PHE A 119 -35.21 -1.99 -10.18
N GLY A 120 -34.64 -0.89 -9.72
CA GLY A 120 -33.20 -0.72 -9.59
C GLY A 120 -32.60 -1.73 -8.62
N CYS A 121 -33.16 -1.85 -7.41
CA CYS A 121 -32.68 -2.80 -6.42
C CYS A 121 -32.89 -4.26 -6.85
N LEU A 122 -33.99 -4.57 -7.56
CA LEU A 122 -34.22 -5.91 -8.12
C LEU A 122 -33.12 -6.26 -9.13
N ALA A 123 -32.81 -5.35 -10.06
CA ALA A 123 -31.76 -5.55 -11.05
C ALA A 123 -30.38 -5.75 -10.38
N GLY A 124 -30.05 -4.92 -9.37
CA GLY A 124 -28.81 -5.07 -8.60
C GLY A 124 -28.74 -6.40 -7.85
N ASN A 125 -29.83 -6.81 -7.19
CA ASN A 125 -29.88 -8.06 -6.44
C ASN A 125 -29.88 -9.31 -7.33
N CYS A 126 -30.40 -9.24 -8.56
CA CYS A 126 -30.21 -10.30 -9.56
C CYS A 126 -28.72 -10.59 -9.81
N ILE A 127 -27.88 -9.56 -9.84
CA ILE A 127 -26.43 -9.71 -9.99
C ILE A 127 -25.80 -10.32 -8.74
N VAL A 128 -26.23 -9.91 -7.55
CA VAL A 128 -25.80 -10.51 -6.28
C VAL A 128 -26.17 -12.00 -6.23
N GLY A 129 -27.41 -12.33 -6.60
CA GLY A 129 -27.90 -13.71 -6.67
C GLY A 129 -27.14 -14.54 -7.70
N PHE A 130 -26.74 -13.95 -8.82
CA PHE A 130 -25.84 -14.59 -9.78
C PHE A 130 -24.51 -14.93 -9.08
N ILE A 131 -23.73 -13.95 -8.64
CA ILE A 131 -22.40 -14.19 -8.03
C ILE A 131 -22.45 -15.16 -6.82
N SER A 132 -23.54 -15.15 -6.07
CA SER A 132 -23.78 -16.08 -4.96
C SER A 132 -23.75 -17.56 -5.33
N ILE A 133 -24.05 -17.92 -6.58
CA ILE A 133 -24.05 -19.32 -7.06
C ILE A 133 -22.67 -19.97 -6.91
N TRP A 134 -21.61 -19.18 -6.94
CA TRP A 134 -20.23 -19.67 -6.86
C TRP A 134 -19.79 -20.05 -5.45
N GLY A 135 -20.48 -19.58 -4.41
CA GLY A 135 -20.15 -19.89 -3.02
C GLY A 135 -20.19 -21.39 -2.73
N PRO A 136 -21.36 -22.06 -2.85
CA PRO A 136 -21.48 -23.49 -2.55
C PRO A 136 -20.63 -24.37 -3.49
N ARG A 137 -20.50 -23.96 -4.75
CA ARG A 137 -19.78 -24.73 -5.78
C ARG A 137 -18.27 -24.73 -5.58
N SER A 138 -17.70 -23.59 -5.18
CA SER A 138 -16.24 -23.44 -5.09
C SER A 138 -15.72 -23.63 -3.66
N GLY A 139 -16.51 -23.28 -2.63
CA GLY A 139 -16.02 -23.11 -1.26
C GLY A 139 -14.99 -21.99 -1.10
N ASN A 140 -14.73 -21.22 -2.16
CA ASN A 140 -13.80 -20.11 -2.19
C ASN A 140 -14.54 -18.80 -1.96
N ARG A 141 -13.85 -17.82 -1.36
CA ARG A 141 -14.35 -16.46 -1.23
C ARG A 141 -14.52 -15.81 -2.62
N THR A 142 -15.47 -14.91 -2.77
CA THR A 142 -15.91 -14.27 -4.02
C THR A 142 -14.76 -13.73 -4.85
N LEU A 143 -13.85 -12.98 -4.24
CA LEU A 143 -12.71 -12.37 -4.94
C LEU A 143 -11.53 -13.34 -5.16
N ILE A 144 -11.55 -14.51 -4.51
CA ILE A 144 -10.70 -15.64 -4.90
C ILE A 144 -11.28 -16.31 -6.16
N VAL A 145 -12.60 -16.49 -6.23
CA VAL A 145 -13.29 -16.97 -7.45
C VAL A 145 -13.01 -16.02 -8.62
N ALA A 146 -12.96 -14.70 -8.38
CA ALA A 146 -12.59 -13.70 -9.38
C ALA A 146 -11.25 -13.97 -10.10
N ARG A 147 -10.31 -14.68 -9.47
CA ARG A 147 -9.02 -15.07 -10.10
C ARG A 147 -9.20 -15.99 -11.31
N TYR A 148 -10.25 -16.82 -11.31
CA TYR A 148 -10.56 -17.70 -12.44
C TYR A 148 -11.11 -16.94 -13.63
N PHE A 149 -11.72 -15.78 -13.38
CA PHE A 149 -12.34 -14.96 -14.41
C PHE A 149 -11.39 -13.90 -14.95
N MET A 150 -10.84 -13.08 -14.05
CA MET A 150 -10.02 -11.93 -14.40
C MET A 150 -8.52 -12.21 -14.37
N GLY A 151 -8.10 -13.35 -13.84
CA GLY A 151 -6.69 -13.68 -13.64
C GLY A 151 -6.12 -13.27 -12.29
N TYR A 152 -4.93 -13.79 -11.98
CA TYR A 152 -4.33 -13.69 -10.64
C TYR A 152 -3.94 -12.25 -10.24
N TYR A 153 -3.49 -11.44 -11.18
CA TYR A 153 -3.07 -10.05 -10.91
C TYR A 153 -4.22 -9.04 -11.00
N PRO A 154 -5.04 -9.03 -12.07
CA PRO A 154 -6.13 -8.05 -12.19
C PRO A 154 -7.18 -8.19 -11.09
N SER A 155 -7.44 -9.41 -10.61
CA SER A 155 -8.34 -9.64 -9.46
C SER A 155 -7.87 -8.92 -8.19
N LYS A 156 -6.58 -8.66 -8.00
CA LYS A 156 -6.06 -7.87 -6.87
C LYS A 156 -6.51 -6.42 -6.90
N VAL A 157 -6.70 -5.85 -8.09
CA VAL A 157 -7.27 -4.50 -8.24
C VAL A 157 -8.70 -4.49 -7.71
N CYS A 158 -9.50 -5.51 -8.04
CA CYS A 158 -10.86 -5.66 -7.51
C CYS A 158 -10.88 -5.86 -5.99
N ILE A 159 -9.89 -6.57 -5.42
CA ILE A 159 -9.73 -6.69 -3.97
C ILE A 159 -9.50 -5.33 -3.31
N ILE A 160 -8.62 -4.50 -3.87
CA ILE A 160 -8.35 -3.16 -3.36
C ILE A 160 -9.59 -2.25 -3.50
N LEU A 161 -10.27 -2.29 -4.63
CA LEU A 161 -11.51 -1.52 -4.84
C LEU A 161 -12.63 -1.95 -3.88
N ASN A 162 -12.73 -3.25 -3.59
CA ASN A 162 -13.68 -3.76 -2.61
C ASN A 162 -13.31 -3.35 -1.18
N LEU A 163 -12.02 -3.24 -0.82
CA LEU A 163 -11.61 -2.67 0.46
C LEU A 163 -12.11 -1.23 0.61
N PHE A 164 -11.94 -0.39 -0.42
CA PHE A 164 -12.47 0.98 -0.40
C PHE A 164 -14.00 1.00 -0.30
N THR A 165 -14.68 0.12 -1.04
CA THR A 165 -16.14 -0.03 -1.00
C THR A 165 -16.63 -0.31 0.42
N ASN A 166 -16.02 -1.30 1.09
CA ASN A 166 -16.39 -1.67 2.45
C ASN A 166 -16.05 -0.57 3.47
N ILE A 167 -14.89 0.09 3.36
CA ILE A 167 -14.52 1.24 4.22
C ILE A 167 -15.58 2.34 4.08
N GLY A 168 -15.99 2.66 2.85
CA GLY A 168 -16.97 3.71 2.61
C GLY A 168 -18.36 3.40 3.16
N TYR A 169 -18.87 2.18 2.98
CA TYR A 169 -20.14 1.76 3.61
C TYR A 169 -20.04 1.72 5.13
N SER A 170 -18.92 1.27 5.68
CA SER A 170 -18.71 1.22 7.13
C SER A 170 -18.65 2.62 7.75
N MET A 171 -18.02 3.55 7.03
CA MET A 171 -17.99 4.97 7.36
C MET A 171 -19.41 5.55 7.39
N VAL A 172 -20.18 5.32 6.31
CA VAL A 172 -21.58 5.76 6.20
C VAL A 172 -22.43 5.25 7.37
N ASN A 173 -22.37 3.94 7.65
CA ASN A 173 -23.16 3.32 8.72
C ASN A 173 -22.82 3.92 10.09
N SER A 174 -21.53 4.16 10.33
CA SER A 174 -21.06 4.75 11.58
C SER A 174 -21.51 6.22 11.74
N VAL A 175 -21.47 7.02 10.67
CA VAL A 175 -21.95 8.41 10.69
C VAL A 175 -23.47 8.46 10.93
N VAL A 176 -24.26 7.69 10.19
CA VAL A 176 -25.72 7.68 10.31
C VAL A 176 -26.12 7.29 11.73
N GLY A 177 -25.57 6.20 12.28
CA GLY A 177 -25.92 5.79 13.63
C GLY A 177 -25.40 6.76 14.69
N GLY A 178 -24.24 7.39 14.49
CA GLY A 178 -23.72 8.41 15.40
C GLY A 178 -24.62 9.65 15.44
N GLN A 179 -25.18 10.05 14.30
CA GLN A 179 -26.18 11.12 14.22
C GLN A 179 -27.49 10.73 14.93
N ILE A 180 -27.99 9.50 14.73
CA ILE A 180 -29.19 9.01 15.42
C ILE A 180 -28.99 9.02 16.94
N LEU A 181 -27.87 8.47 17.45
CA LEU A 181 -27.59 8.44 18.89
C LEU A 181 -27.45 9.85 19.49
N SER A 182 -26.83 10.78 18.76
CA SER A 182 -26.72 12.18 19.17
C SER A 182 -28.11 12.81 19.36
N VAL A 183 -29.01 12.64 18.37
CA VAL A 183 -30.37 13.19 18.44
C VAL A 183 -31.20 12.53 19.54
N VAL A 184 -31.13 11.22 19.70
CA VAL A 184 -31.85 10.47 20.75
C VAL A 184 -31.45 10.95 22.15
N SER A 185 -30.15 11.23 22.34
CA SER A 185 -29.60 11.74 23.60
C SER A 185 -29.95 13.21 23.89
N GLY A 186 -30.62 13.92 22.98
CA GLY A 186 -30.87 15.36 23.12
C GLY A 186 -29.60 16.21 23.02
N GLY A 187 -28.54 15.69 22.36
CA GLY A 187 -27.26 16.38 22.18
C GLY A 187 -26.24 16.15 23.31
N HIS A 188 -26.56 15.38 24.35
CA HIS A 188 -25.59 15.03 25.40
C HIS A 188 -24.46 14.11 24.91
N LEU A 189 -24.73 13.30 23.88
CA LEU A 189 -23.75 12.43 23.24
C LEU A 189 -23.33 13.03 21.89
N SER A 190 -22.04 13.28 21.69
CA SER A 190 -21.57 13.83 20.42
C SER A 190 -21.62 12.79 19.30
N VAL A 191 -21.80 13.24 18.06
CA VAL A 191 -21.80 12.36 16.87
C VAL A 191 -20.52 11.52 16.79
N ILE A 192 -19.37 12.07 17.23
CA ILE A 192 -18.08 11.37 17.28
C ILE A 192 -18.14 10.17 18.23
N VAL A 193 -18.68 10.36 19.43
CA VAL A 193 -18.84 9.27 20.41
C VAL A 193 -19.76 8.20 19.84
N GLY A 194 -20.85 8.60 19.18
CA GLY A 194 -21.75 7.66 18.50
C GLY A 194 -21.08 6.85 17.39
N ILE A 195 -20.23 7.48 16.57
CA ILE A 195 -19.41 6.80 15.55
C ILE A 195 -18.52 5.73 16.20
N ILE A 196 -17.85 6.06 17.31
CA ILE A 196 -16.96 5.12 18.01
C ILE A 196 -17.76 3.94 18.57
N ILE A 197 -18.94 4.17 19.15
CA ILE A 197 -19.81 3.10 19.67
C ILE A 197 -20.15 2.09 18.57
N ILE A 198 -20.53 2.57 17.38
CA ILE A 198 -20.89 1.71 16.25
C ILE A 198 -19.68 0.96 15.71
N ALA A 199 -18.56 1.66 15.55
CA ALA A 199 -17.32 1.06 15.05
C ALA A 199 -16.82 -0.05 15.99
N VAL A 200 -16.79 0.20 17.30
CA VAL A 200 -16.34 -0.77 18.31
C VAL A 200 -17.31 -1.95 18.41
N SER A 201 -18.62 -1.71 18.37
CA SER A 201 -19.62 -2.78 18.42
C SER A 201 -19.53 -3.69 17.19
N SER A 202 -19.40 -3.10 16.00
CA SER A 202 -19.24 -3.84 14.74
C SER A 202 -17.92 -4.61 14.71
N TRP A 203 -16.85 -4.01 15.21
CA TRP A 203 -15.54 -4.64 15.35
C TRP A 203 -15.56 -5.84 16.29
N ALA A 204 -16.20 -5.70 17.46
CA ALA A 204 -16.35 -6.78 18.42
C ALA A 204 -17.08 -7.96 17.76
N MET A 205 -18.21 -7.72 17.09
CA MET A 205 -18.93 -8.78 16.37
C MET A 205 -18.10 -9.41 15.25
N ALA A 206 -17.34 -8.62 14.48
CA ALA A 206 -16.50 -9.13 13.40
C ALA A 206 -15.30 -9.95 13.91
N LEU A 207 -14.79 -9.70 15.12
CA LEU A 207 -13.69 -10.44 15.72
C LEU A 207 -14.08 -11.83 16.21
N PHE A 208 -15.28 -11.99 16.77
CA PHE A 208 -15.73 -13.27 17.33
C PHE A 208 -16.31 -14.24 16.28
N GLY A 209 -16.26 -13.89 14.98
CA GLY A 209 -16.46 -14.80 13.85
C GLY A 209 -17.90 -15.00 13.38
N MET A 210 -18.06 -15.65 12.22
CA MET A 210 -19.31 -15.83 11.48
C MET A 210 -20.40 -16.58 12.25
N LYS A 211 -20.05 -17.44 13.21
CA LYS A 211 -21.04 -18.21 14.00
C LYS A 211 -21.91 -17.30 14.89
N ILE A 212 -21.30 -16.32 15.56
CA ILE A 212 -22.04 -15.35 16.39
C ILE A 212 -22.86 -14.42 15.50
N PHE A 213 -22.28 -14.00 14.38
CA PHE A 213 -22.99 -13.20 13.38
C PHE A 213 -24.23 -13.93 12.85
N GLN A 214 -24.13 -15.20 12.45
CA GLN A 214 -25.26 -15.99 11.96
C GLN A 214 -26.35 -16.20 13.03
N LEU A 215 -25.97 -16.31 14.31
CA LEU A 215 -26.93 -16.38 15.42
C LEU A 215 -27.68 -15.05 15.57
N TYR A 216 -26.97 -13.94 15.52
CA TYR A 216 -27.55 -12.61 15.61
C TYR A 216 -28.47 -12.31 14.41
N GLU A 217 -28.04 -12.57 13.17
CA GLU A 217 -28.86 -12.34 11.98
C GLU A 217 -30.14 -13.19 11.94
N ARG A 218 -30.15 -14.35 12.63
CA ARG A 218 -31.36 -15.17 12.76
C ARG A 218 -32.50 -14.45 13.50
N VAL A 219 -32.15 -13.53 14.40
CA VAL A 219 -33.11 -12.82 15.27
C VAL A 219 -33.23 -11.33 14.96
N ALA A 220 -32.19 -10.70 14.42
CA ALA A 220 -32.09 -9.26 14.26
C ALA A 220 -33.14 -8.67 13.29
N TRP A 221 -33.55 -9.42 12.26
CA TRP A 221 -34.51 -8.95 11.26
C TRP A 221 -35.89 -8.57 11.85
N LEU A 222 -36.34 -9.27 12.89
CA LEU A 222 -37.71 -9.10 13.40
C LEU A 222 -37.89 -7.78 14.17
N PRO A 223 -37.04 -7.43 15.16
CA PRO A 223 -37.09 -6.12 15.80
C PRO A 223 -36.95 -4.96 14.81
N GLN A 224 -36.08 -5.11 13.80
CA GLN A 224 -35.88 -4.10 12.76
C GLN A 224 -37.14 -3.89 11.93
N LEU A 225 -37.78 -4.97 11.48
CA LEU A 225 -39.02 -4.90 10.71
C LEU A 225 -40.15 -4.26 11.51
N LEU A 226 -40.32 -4.64 12.78
CA LEU A 226 -41.34 -4.06 13.66
C LEU A 226 -41.16 -2.55 13.82
N VAL A 227 -39.92 -2.09 13.98
CA VAL A 227 -39.61 -0.66 14.09
C VAL A 227 -39.91 0.08 12.79
N ILE A 228 -39.64 -0.52 11.62
CA ILE A 228 -40.03 0.06 10.32
C ILE A 228 -41.56 0.13 10.19
N CYS A 229 -42.30 -0.88 10.65
CA CYS A 229 -43.77 -0.82 10.68
C CYS A 229 -44.29 0.33 11.56
N VAL A 230 -43.65 0.58 12.71
CA VAL A 230 -43.95 1.75 13.55
C VAL A 230 -43.65 3.06 12.82
N MET A 231 -42.55 3.15 12.08
CA MET A 231 -42.23 4.32 11.26
C MET A 231 -43.30 4.58 10.20
N VAL A 232 -43.79 3.54 9.53
CA VAL A 232 -44.88 3.65 8.54
C VAL A 232 -46.16 4.16 9.21
N GLY A 233 -46.53 3.62 10.37
CA GLY A 233 -47.74 4.05 11.09
C GLY A 233 -47.68 5.51 11.59
N SER A 234 -46.49 5.96 12.02
CA SER A 234 -46.28 7.32 12.55
C SER A 234 -46.10 8.38 11.47
N ALA A 235 -45.26 8.11 10.47
CA ALA A 235 -44.94 9.06 9.41
C ALA A 235 -45.90 9.00 8.22
N GLY A 236 -46.57 7.86 7.99
CA GLY A 236 -47.44 7.62 6.84
C GLY A 236 -48.51 8.69 6.62
N PRO A 237 -49.23 9.16 7.65
CA PRO A 237 -50.23 10.22 7.49
C PRO A 237 -49.68 11.56 7.00
N ASN A 238 -48.37 11.80 7.17
CA ASN A 238 -47.71 13.05 6.78
C ASN A 238 -47.03 12.95 5.40
N MET A 239 -47.04 11.78 4.75
CA MET A 239 -46.40 11.59 3.45
C MET A 239 -47.25 12.20 2.33
N ASP A 240 -46.61 13.00 1.48
CA ASP A 240 -47.25 13.56 0.28
C ASP A 240 -46.78 12.79 -0.96
N PHE A 241 -47.69 12.02 -1.56
CA PHE A 241 -47.39 11.20 -2.72
C PHE A 241 -47.30 11.99 -4.04
N ASN A 242 -47.79 13.23 -4.06
CA ASN A 242 -47.90 14.05 -5.27
C ASN A 242 -46.85 15.16 -5.34
N ILE A 243 -46.08 15.40 -4.27
CA ILE A 243 -45.04 16.42 -4.26
C ILE A 243 -43.96 16.09 -5.30
N GLN A 244 -43.72 17.04 -6.21
CA GLN A 244 -42.68 16.95 -7.23
C GLN A 244 -42.15 18.35 -7.52
N THR A 245 -40.83 18.50 -7.61
CA THR A 245 -40.22 19.76 -8.03
C THR A 245 -40.48 19.97 -9.53
N PRO A 246 -41.04 21.12 -9.96
CA PRO A 246 -41.23 21.42 -11.39
C PRO A 246 -39.90 21.35 -12.16
N MET A 247 -39.84 20.55 -13.22
CA MET A 247 -38.64 20.36 -14.05
C MET A 247 -39.01 20.01 -15.50
N SER A 248 -38.07 20.19 -16.44
CA SER A 248 -38.30 19.83 -17.85
C SER A 248 -38.40 18.31 -18.03
N THR A 249 -39.03 17.87 -19.13
CA THR A 249 -39.16 16.44 -19.45
C THR A 249 -37.80 15.73 -19.53
N GLU A 250 -36.79 16.40 -20.10
CA GLU A 250 -35.43 15.87 -20.23
C GLU A 250 -34.76 15.71 -18.86
N GLN A 251 -34.88 16.72 -18.00
CA GLN A 251 -34.36 16.67 -16.63
C GLN A 251 -35.04 15.56 -15.81
N LEU A 252 -36.36 15.39 -15.97
CA LEU A 252 -37.10 14.33 -15.30
C LEU A 252 -36.59 12.94 -15.67
N ILE A 253 -36.36 12.69 -16.97
CA ILE A 253 -35.78 11.42 -17.45
C ILE A 253 -34.36 11.22 -16.90
N ALA A 254 -33.53 12.26 -16.93
CA ALA A 254 -32.17 12.21 -16.41
C ALA A 254 -32.12 11.87 -14.90
N LYS A 255 -32.99 12.50 -14.10
CA LYS A 255 -33.07 12.24 -12.65
C LYS A 255 -33.64 10.86 -12.35
N ARG A 256 -34.63 10.37 -13.11
CA ARG A 256 -35.16 8.99 -13.01
C ARG A 256 -34.06 7.95 -13.27
N LEU A 257 -33.30 8.12 -14.35
CA LEU A 257 -32.19 7.21 -14.69
C LEU A 257 -31.08 7.26 -13.64
N THR A 258 -30.73 8.45 -13.16
CA THR A 258 -29.73 8.63 -12.09
C THR A 258 -30.17 7.93 -10.81
N PHE A 259 -31.43 8.06 -10.41
CA PHE A 259 -31.95 7.39 -9.20
C PHE A 259 -32.05 5.88 -9.37
N PHE A 260 -32.45 5.39 -10.55
CA PHE A 260 -32.44 3.97 -10.88
C PHE A 260 -31.02 3.38 -10.77
N SER A 261 -30.02 4.04 -11.37
CA SER A 261 -28.61 3.64 -11.29
C SER A 261 -28.10 3.64 -9.85
N LEU A 262 -28.51 4.61 -9.04
CA LEU A 262 -28.17 4.68 -7.62
C LEU A 262 -28.75 3.49 -6.85
N ALA A 263 -30.05 3.21 -7.01
CA ALA A 263 -30.72 2.07 -6.36
C ALA A 263 -30.13 0.71 -6.77
N LEU A 264 -29.77 0.58 -8.06
CA LEU A 264 -29.06 -0.59 -8.58
C LEU A 264 -27.68 -0.75 -7.93
N SER A 265 -26.95 0.35 -7.76
CA SER A 265 -25.59 0.35 -7.18
C SER A 265 -25.55 -0.12 -5.73
N ILE A 266 -26.62 0.12 -4.96
CA ILE A 266 -26.75 -0.38 -3.58
C ILE A 266 -26.74 -1.91 -3.55
N GLY A 267 -27.51 -2.55 -4.45
CA GLY A 267 -27.49 -4.00 -4.59
C GLY A 267 -26.13 -4.50 -5.09
N LEU A 268 -25.58 -3.86 -6.13
CA LEU A 268 -24.27 -4.22 -6.68
C LEU A 268 -23.14 -4.22 -5.65
N ALA A 269 -23.16 -3.33 -4.67
CA ALA A 269 -22.12 -3.26 -3.65
C ALA A 269 -21.91 -4.58 -2.87
N TRP A 270 -22.93 -5.44 -2.82
CA TRP A 270 -22.83 -6.77 -2.21
C TRP A 270 -22.23 -7.84 -3.12
N ALA A 271 -22.19 -7.62 -4.43
CA ALA A 271 -21.73 -8.61 -5.41
C ALA A 271 -20.29 -9.09 -5.14
N PRO A 272 -19.30 -8.24 -4.80
CA PRO A 272 -17.93 -8.68 -4.50
C PRO A 272 -17.77 -9.50 -3.21
N LEU A 273 -18.85 -9.70 -2.44
CA LEU A 273 -18.88 -10.44 -1.17
C LEU A 273 -19.90 -11.57 -1.18
N ALA A 274 -20.75 -11.64 -2.20
CA ALA A 274 -21.98 -12.43 -2.17
C ALA A 274 -21.73 -13.94 -1.99
N ALA A 275 -20.68 -14.48 -2.61
CA ALA A 275 -20.34 -15.89 -2.48
C ALA A 275 -19.75 -16.24 -1.10
N ASP A 276 -19.20 -15.26 -0.36
CA ASP A 276 -18.53 -15.46 0.92
C ASP A 276 -19.48 -16.01 1.99
N TYR A 277 -20.78 -15.70 1.89
CA TYR A 277 -21.79 -16.13 2.86
C TYR A 277 -22.28 -17.57 2.62
N TYR A 278 -21.95 -18.14 1.47
CA TYR A 278 -22.40 -19.46 1.06
C TYR A 278 -21.28 -20.50 0.95
N VAL A 279 -20.05 -20.17 1.38
CA VAL A 279 -18.90 -21.10 1.32
C VAL A 279 -19.06 -22.33 2.20
N TYR A 280 -19.82 -22.21 3.29
CA TYR A 280 -20.13 -23.33 4.21
C TYR A 280 -21.26 -24.23 3.68
N LEU A 281 -21.92 -23.86 2.58
CA LEU A 281 -22.96 -24.67 1.97
C LEU A 281 -22.36 -25.75 1.04
N PRO A 282 -23.01 -26.91 0.95
CA PRO A 282 -22.46 -28.04 0.21
C PRO A 282 -22.69 -27.88 -1.31
N PRO A 283 -21.81 -28.43 -2.16
CA PRO A 283 -21.82 -28.22 -3.61
C PRO A 283 -23.05 -28.82 -4.31
N GLN A 284 -23.78 -29.72 -3.66
CA GLN A 284 -25.04 -30.31 -4.14
C GLN A 284 -26.20 -29.30 -4.14
N MET A 285 -26.02 -28.10 -3.54
CA MET A 285 -27.05 -27.07 -3.52
C MET A 285 -27.36 -26.55 -4.93
N LYS A 286 -28.64 -26.62 -5.32
CA LYS A 286 -29.09 -26.19 -6.66
C LYS A 286 -28.90 -24.69 -6.84
N SER A 287 -28.21 -24.30 -7.91
CA SER A 287 -27.93 -22.89 -8.23
C SER A 287 -29.18 -22.02 -8.37
N SER A 288 -30.28 -22.57 -8.90
CA SER A 288 -31.56 -21.85 -8.99
C SER A 288 -32.15 -21.51 -7.62
N ARG A 289 -31.99 -22.40 -6.63
CA ARG A 289 -32.46 -22.16 -5.26
C ARG A 289 -31.59 -21.09 -4.59
N THR A 290 -30.28 -21.15 -4.75
CA THR A 290 -29.36 -20.12 -4.26
C THR A 290 -29.67 -18.75 -4.84
N PHE A 291 -29.88 -18.68 -6.17
CA PHE A 291 -30.25 -17.47 -6.88
C PHE A 291 -31.59 -16.91 -6.38
N LEU A 292 -32.67 -17.71 -6.45
CA LEU A 292 -34.02 -17.24 -6.10
C LEU A 292 -34.14 -16.85 -4.63
N ALA A 293 -33.52 -17.59 -3.71
CA ALA A 293 -33.53 -17.23 -2.29
C ALA A 293 -32.83 -15.89 -2.05
N THR A 294 -31.65 -15.69 -2.64
CA THR A 294 -30.88 -14.45 -2.49
C THR A 294 -31.64 -13.25 -3.06
N VAL A 295 -32.13 -13.36 -4.31
CA VAL A 295 -32.81 -12.26 -5.00
C VAL A 295 -34.11 -11.89 -4.30
N SER A 296 -34.94 -12.86 -3.94
CA SER A 296 -36.24 -12.60 -3.32
C SER A 296 -36.11 -11.95 -1.95
N ALA A 297 -35.23 -12.48 -1.08
CA ALA A 297 -35.01 -11.92 0.25
C ALA A 297 -34.39 -10.52 0.19
N ALA A 298 -33.28 -10.37 -0.54
CA ALA A 298 -32.54 -9.11 -0.61
C ALA A 298 -33.38 -7.98 -1.21
N THR A 299 -34.12 -8.27 -2.29
CA THR A 299 -34.99 -7.29 -2.97
C THR A 299 -36.16 -6.89 -2.10
N THR A 300 -36.80 -7.84 -1.42
CA THR A 300 -37.95 -7.54 -0.55
C THR A 300 -37.54 -6.61 0.60
N ALA A 301 -36.46 -6.95 1.31
CA ALA A 301 -35.96 -6.14 2.41
C ALA A 301 -35.47 -4.75 1.95
N MET A 302 -34.68 -4.66 0.87
CA MET A 302 -34.22 -3.36 0.33
C MET A 302 -35.39 -2.49 -0.14
N SER A 303 -36.39 -3.08 -0.78
CA SER A 303 -37.56 -2.33 -1.25
C SER A 303 -38.29 -1.67 -0.07
N ILE A 304 -38.47 -2.38 1.05
CA ILE A 304 -39.12 -1.85 2.25
C ILE A 304 -38.39 -0.59 2.76
N VAL A 305 -37.08 -0.66 2.95
CA VAL A 305 -36.30 0.46 3.50
C VAL A 305 -36.14 1.62 2.50
N LEU A 306 -36.01 1.34 1.20
CA LEU A 306 -35.93 2.38 0.17
C LEU A 306 -37.25 3.15 0.05
N LEU A 307 -38.39 2.44 0.01
CA LEU A 307 -39.71 3.05 -0.03
C LEU A 307 -39.99 3.89 1.23
N MET A 308 -39.60 3.39 2.41
CA MET A 308 -39.67 4.17 3.64
C MET A 308 -38.86 5.47 3.52
N GLY A 309 -37.64 5.39 3.00
CA GLY A 309 -36.77 6.55 2.77
C GLY A 309 -37.38 7.60 1.85
N ILE A 310 -37.92 7.15 0.70
CA ILE A 310 -38.62 8.01 -0.26
C ILE A 310 -39.78 8.73 0.42
N GLY A 311 -40.60 7.99 1.18
CA GLY A 311 -41.72 8.52 1.96
C GLY A 311 -41.30 9.59 2.95
N LEU A 312 -40.29 9.33 3.79
CA LEU A 312 -39.76 10.32 4.73
C LEU A 312 -39.20 11.57 4.02
N GLY A 313 -38.60 11.39 2.85
CA GLY A 313 -38.15 12.52 2.05
C GLY A 313 -39.31 13.42 1.60
N THR A 314 -40.49 12.86 1.28
CA THR A 314 -41.68 13.66 0.96
C THR A 314 -42.19 14.47 2.16
N VAL A 315 -42.16 13.90 3.38
CA VAL A 315 -42.58 14.58 4.63
C VAL A 315 -41.73 15.81 4.90
N ILE A 316 -40.41 15.70 4.69
CA ILE A 316 -39.48 16.81 4.87
C ILE A 316 -39.70 17.84 3.76
N ALA A 317 -39.80 17.39 2.50
CA ALA A 317 -40.01 18.29 1.36
C ALA A 317 -41.32 19.09 1.43
N SER A 318 -42.39 18.52 2.03
CA SER A 318 -43.70 19.16 2.11
C SER A 318 -43.85 20.11 3.31
N SER A 319 -43.03 19.97 4.35
CA SER A 319 -43.20 20.71 5.61
C SER A 319 -41.96 21.51 6.02
N ALA A 320 -42.14 22.83 6.15
CA ALA A 320 -41.12 23.74 6.65
C ALA A 320 -40.68 23.41 8.09
N HIS A 321 -41.58 22.86 8.92
CA HIS A 321 -41.27 22.45 10.29
C HIS A 321 -40.24 21.30 10.31
N PHE A 322 -40.49 20.24 9.54
CA PHE A 322 -39.60 19.08 9.48
C PHE A 322 -38.29 19.41 8.75
N THR A 323 -38.32 20.28 7.73
CA THR A 323 -37.11 20.79 7.07
C THR A 323 -36.21 21.55 8.06
N ALA A 324 -36.76 22.48 8.84
CA ALA A 324 -35.95 23.26 9.79
C ALA A 324 -35.35 22.41 10.92
N LYS A 325 -36.08 21.38 11.37
CA LYS A 325 -35.68 20.55 12.51
C LYS A 325 -34.72 19.41 12.12
N TYR A 326 -34.87 18.84 10.92
CA TYR A 326 -34.19 17.60 10.54
C TYR A 326 -33.53 17.62 9.15
N GLY A 327 -33.82 18.61 8.30
CA GLY A 327 -33.42 18.63 6.88
C GLY A 327 -31.92 18.75 6.60
N SER A 328 -31.10 19.09 7.60
CA SER A 328 -29.65 19.24 7.46
C SER A 328 -28.84 17.96 7.69
N SER A 329 -29.43 16.91 8.27
CA SER A 329 -28.68 15.68 8.61
C SER A 329 -29.39 14.39 8.15
N PRO A 330 -28.68 13.45 7.50
CA PRO A 330 -29.23 12.13 7.14
C PRO A 330 -29.83 11.34 8.30
N GLY A 331 -29.18 11.36 9.48
CA GLY A 331 -29.72 10.73 10.68
C GLY A 331 -30.98 11.42 11.21
N GLY A 332 -31.14 12.72 10.95
CA GLY A 332 -32.34 13.49 11.27
C GLY A 332 -33.56 13.05 10.46
N VAL A 333 -33.38 12.63 9.20
CA VAL A 333 -34.47 12.13 8.35
C VAL A 333 -35.21 10.99 9.04
N LEU A 334 -34.49 10.06 9.66
CA LEU A 334 -35.12 8.98 10.42
C LEU A 334 -35.90 9.46 11.64
N MET A 335 -35.39 10.48 12.33
CA MET A 335 -36.00 11.01 13.54
C MET A 335 -37.32 11.73 13.26
N THR A 336 -37.55 12.19 12.03
CA THR A 336 -38.87 12.70 11.61
C THR A 336 -39.98 11.67 11.82
N ALA A 337 -39.69 10.39 11.62
CA ALA A 337 -40.67 9.31 11.81
C ALA A 337 -41.04 9.10 13.28
N TYR A 338 -40.16 9.51 14.20
CA TYR A 338 -40.29 9.26 15.63
C TYR A 338 -40.73 10.48 16.44
N ASP A 339 -40.84 11.65 15.81
CA ASP A 339 -41.09 12.92 16.49
C ASP A 339 -42.39 12.90 17.31
N GLY A 340 -43.44 12.23 16.80
CA GLY A 340 -44.73 12.09 17.47
C GLY A 340 -44.83 11.01 18.54
N LEU A 341 -43.79 10.19 18.75
CA LEU A 341 -43.83 9.00 19.61
C LEU A 341 -43.11 9.18 20.96
N GLY A 342 -42.57 10.36 21.25
CA GLY A 342 -41.93 10.69 22.53
C GLY A 342 -40.83 9.69 22.92
N GLY A 343 -40.87 9.19 24.16
CA GLY A 343 -39.87 8.24 24.69
C GLY A 343 -39.82 6.90 23.94
N PHE A 344 -40.96 6.43 23.41
CA PHE A 344 -41.00 5.19 22.63
C PHE A 344 -40.28 5.34 21.28
N GLY A 345 -40.40 6.50 20.63
CA GLY A 345 -39.67 6.82 19.40
C GLY A 345 -38.14 6.77 19.59
N LYS A 346 -37.64 7.22 20.75
CA LYS A 346 -36.22 7.12 21.12
C LYS A 346 -35.76 5.66 21.24
N PHE A 347 -36.58 4.80 21.84
CA PHE A 347 -36.29 3.36 21.93
C PHE A 347 -36.21 2.70 20.55
N CYS A 348 -37.18 2.99 19.67
CA CYS A 348 -37.17 2.52 18.29
C CYS A 348 -35.92 2.97 17.51
N ALA A 349 -35.50 4.22 17.69
CA ALA A 349 -34.29 4.76 17.06
C ALA A 349 -33.02 4.02 17.50
N VAL A 350 -32.92 3.58 18.76
CA VAL A 350 -31.79 2.75 19.24
C VAL A 350 -31.79 1.37 18.58
N ILE A 351 -32.96 0.75 18.36
CA ILE A 351 -33.05 -0.53 17.63
C ILE A 351 -32.53 -0.38 16.18
N ASN A 352 -32.84 0.74 15.51
CA ASN A 352 -32.30 1.01 14.17
C ASN A 352 -30.77 1.16 14.18
N VAL A 353 -30.17 1.67 15.26
CA VAL A 353 -28.70 1.70 15.38
C VAL A 353 -28.12 0.28 15.44
N LEU A 354 -28.79 -0.66 16.11
CA LEU A 354 -28.38 -2.07 16.08
C LEU A 354 -28.46 -2.68 14.68
N ALA A 355 -29.40 -2.22 13.84
CA ALA A 355 -29.46 -2.60 12.42
C ALA A 355 -28.24 -2.11 11.62
N LEU A 356 -27.70 -0.94 11.95
CA LEU A 356 -26.47 -0.45 11.33
C LEU A 356 -25.25 -1.28 11.74
N VAL A 357 -25.19 -1.72 13.00
CA VAL A 357 -24.14 -2.64 13.48
C VAL A 357 -24.25 -3.99 12.76
N ALA A 358 -25.49 -4.51 12.60
CA ALA A 358 -25.78 -5.72 11.84
C ALA A 358 -25.22 -5.65 10.42
N ASN A 359 -25.53 -4.57 9.70
CA ASN A 359 -25.12 -4.34 8.33
C ASN A 359 -23.61 -4.09 8.18
N ASN A 360 -22.98 -3.45 9.17
CA ASN A 360 -21.56 -3.09 9.12
C ASN A 360 -20.62 -4.27 9.44
N THR A 361 -21.07 -5.18 10.31
CA THR A 361 -20.31 -6.36 10.73
C THR A 361 -19.80 -7.22 9.55
N PRO A 362 -20.63 -7.60 8.56
CA PRO A 362 -20.18 -8.39 7.42
C PRO A 362 -19.09 -7.69 6.61
N GLY A 363 -19.22 -6.38 6.36
CA GLY A 363 -18.19 -5.60 5.68
C GLY A 363 -16.87 -5.58 6.46
N ALA A 364 -16.92 -5.36 7.78
CA ALA A 364 -15.75 -5.39 8.66
C ALA A 364 -15.05 -6.76 8.69
N TYR A 365 -15.84 -7.83 8.70
CA TYR A 365 -15.34 -9.20 8.62
C TYR A 365 -14.63 -9.47 7.28
N SER A 366 -15.30 -9.18 6.16
CA SER A 366 -14.75 -9.40 4.81
C SER A 366 -13.54 -8.53 4.49
N MET A 367 -13.42 -7.32 5.05
CA MET A 367 -12.22 -6.49 4.91
C MET A 367 -10.96 -7.18 5.44
N GLY A 368 -11.06 -7.86 6.59
CA GLY A 368 -9.94 -8.61 7.17
C GLY A 368 -9.41 -9.69 6.22
N MET A 369 -10.32 -10.42 5.58
CA MET A 369 -9.96 -11.43 4.58
C MET A 369 -9.46 -10.79 3.27
N ASN A 370 -10.07 -9.71 2.79
CA ASN A 370 -9.65 -9.01 1.58
C ASN A 370 -8.18 -8.56 1.66
N PHE A 371 -7.72 -8.07 2.82
CA PHE A 371 -6.30 -7.75 3.03
C PHE A 371 -5.40 -8.99 2.85
N GLN A 372 -5.80 -10.15 3.35
CA GLN A 372 -5.07 -11.40 3.15
C GLN A 372 -5.06 -11.84 1.67
N MET A 373 -6.16 -11.62 0.93
CA MET A 373 -6.30 -12.01 -0.47
C MET A 373 -5.33 -11.29 -1.43
N ILE A 374 -4.77 -10.14 -1.03
CA ILE A 374 -3.70 -9.43 -1.76
C ILE A 374 -2.45 -10.32 -1.90
N GLY A 375 -2.22 -11.21 -0.93
CA GLY A 375 -1.13 -12.18 -0.93
C GLY A 375 0.22 -11.61 -0.49
N GLY A 376 1.27 -12.43 -0.58
CA GLY A 376 2.62 -12.07 -0.13
C GLY A 376 2.72 -11.96 1.38
N VAL A 377 3.23 -10.83 1.90
CA VAL A 377 3.36 -10.57 3.34
C VAL A 377 2.00 -10.42 4.00
N PHE A 378 1.03 -9.81 3.30
CA PHE A 378 -0.32 -9.60 3.83
C PHE A 378 -1.07 -10.91 4.07
N GLY A 379 -0.84 -11.95 3.25
CA GLY A 379 -1.45 -13.26 3.46
C GLY A 379 -1.00 -13.99 4.73
N LYS A 380 0.11 -13.56 5.36
CA LYS A 380 0.67 -14.17 6.58
C LYS A 380 0.20 -13.50 7.87
N VAL A 381 -0.50 -12.37 7.77
CA VAL A 381 -0.99 -11.63 8.93
C VAL A 381 -2.37 -12.18 9.31
N PRO A 382 -2.62 -12.44 10.61
CA PRO A 382 -3.92 -12.93 11.07
C PRO A 382 -5.06 -11.95 10.75
N GLN A 383 -6.22 -12.49 10.36
CA GLN A 383 -7.41 -11.72 10.02
C GLN A 383 -7.82 -10.69 11.09
N PRO A 384 -7.86 -11.02 12.41
CA PRO A 384 -8.21 -10.07 13.46
C PRO A 384 -7.43 -8.76 13.44
N VAL A 385 -6.15 -8.82 13.05
CA VAL A 385 -5.28 -7.64 12.96
C VAL A 385 -5.76 -6.71 11.85
N PHE A 386 -6.10 -7.26 10.69
CA PHE A 386 -6.63 -6.47 9.57
C PHE A 386 -8.05 -5.97 9.81
N THR A 387 -8.91 -6.75 10.46
CA THR A 387 -10.25 -6.29 10.86
C THR A 387 -10.16 -5.10 11.82
N THR A 388 -9.20 -5.13 12.75
CA THR A 388 -8.93 -4.00 13.67
C THR A 388 -8.40 -2.79 12.91
N LEU A 389 -7.41 -2.99 12.03
CA LEU A 389 -6.86 -1.90 11.20
C LEU A 389 -7.94 -1.24 10.33
N ALA A 390 -8.76 -2.04 9.64
CA ALA A 390 -9.85 -1.55 8.81
C ALA A 390 -10.86 -0.73 9.63
N THR A 391 -11.17 -1.20 10.86
CA THR A 391 -12.05 -0.50 11.80
C THR A 391 -11.52 0.88 12.18
N VAL A 392 -10.24 0.96 12.55
CA VAL A 392 -9.61 2.25 12.89
C VAL A 392 -9.64 3.20 11.70
N ILE A 393 -9.39 2.70 10.48
CA ILE A 393 -9.40 3.51 9.26
C ILE A 393 -10.79 4.07 8.97
N TYR A 394 -11.84 3.22 8.91
CA TYR A 394 -13.18 3.73 8.58
C TYR A 394 -13.75 4.61 9.69
N ALA A 395 -13.41 4.36 10.96
CA ALA A 395 -13.81 5.20 12.08
C ALA A 395 -13.15 6.60 11.98
N ALA A 396 -11.86 6.66 11.63
CA ALA A 396 -11.17 7.92 11.39
C ALA A 396 -11.78 8.71 10.21
N CYS A 397 -12.07 8.03 9.11
CA CYS A 397 -12.76 8.63 7.97
C CYS A 397 -14.17 9.12 8.34
N ALA A 398 -14.92 8.35 9.14
CA ALA A 398 -16.26 8.73 9.60
C ALA A 398 -16.23 9.98 10.47
N MET A 399 -15.26 10.08 11.38
CA MET A 399 -15.08 11.28 12.20
C MET A 399 -14.82 12.53 11.36
N GLY A 400 -14.04 12.42 10.28
CA GLY A 400 -13.74 13.53 9.37
C GLY A 400 -14.88 13.88 8.40
N GLY A 401 -15.64 12.88 7.93
CA GLY A 401 -16.69 13.04 6.92
C GLY A 401 -18.10 13.31 7.47
N ARG A 402 -18.28 13.33 8.80
CA ARG A 402 -19.58 13.40 9.48
C ARG A 402 -20.50 14.55 9.05
N ASP A 403 -19.94 15.68 8.62
CA ASP A 403 -20.68 16.90 8.27
C ASP A 403 -21.03 17.00 6.77
N GLN A 404 -20.55 16.07 5.93
CA GLN A 404 -20.67 16.10 4.47
C GLN A 404 -21.30 14.82 3.90
N LEU A 405 -22.07 14.09 4.70
CA LEU A 405 -22.52 12.73 4.39
C LEU A 405 -23.32 12.62 3.07
N TYR A 406 -24.21 13.57 2.75
CA TYR A 406 -24.93 13.56 1.45
C TYR A 406 -24.00 13.78 0.25
N GLN A 407 -22.96 14.61 0.38
CA GLN A 407 -21.97 14.81 -0.68
C GLN A 407 -21.10 13.57 -0.87
N ILE A 408 -20.77 12.90 0.23
CA ILE A 408 -20.08 11.60 0.21
C ILE A 408 -20.94 10.59 -0.54
N PHE A 409 -22.22 10.43 -0.18
CA PHE A 409 -23.13 9.52 -0.87
C PHE A 409 -23.23 9.82 -2.37
N LYS A 410 -23.44 11.09 -2.72
CA LYS A 410 -23.57 11.52 -4.12
C LYS A 410 -22.32 11.25 -4.95
N SER A 411 -21.12 11.32 -4.35
CA SER A 411 -19.86 11.21 -5.09
C SER A 411 -19.22 9.81 -5.03
N PHE A 412 -19.52 9.03 -4.00
CA PHE A 412 -18.83 7.78 -3.71
C PHE A 412 -19.61 6.52 -4.10
N LEU A 413 -20.93 6.48 -3.87
CA LEU A 413 -21.75 5.29 -4.20
C LEU A 413 -21.78 4.97 -5.70
N PRO A 414 -21.93 5.96 -6.61
CA PRO A 414 -21.91 5.67 -8.04
C PRO A 414 -20.58 5.05 -8.50
N LEU A 415 -19.44 5.51 -7.96
CA LEU A 415 -18.13 4.94 -8.26
C LEU A 415 -18.03 3.46 -7.92
N ILE A 416 -18.67 3.03 -6.83
CA ILE A 416 -18.77 1.61 -6.47
C ILE A 416 -19.55 0.86 -7.55
N GLY A 417 -20.71 1.38 -7.95
CA GLY A 417 -21.53 0.79 -9.00
C GLY A 417 -20.78 0.61 -10.32
N TYR A 418 -19.96 1.59 -10.72
CA TYR A 418 -19.23 1.56 -11.98
C TYR A 418 -18.27 0.38 -12.07
N TRP A 419 -17.38 0.23 -11.08
CA TRP A 419 -16.35 -0.80 -11.14
C TRP A 419 -16.93 -2.20 -10.92
N VAL A 420 -17.93 -2.33 -10.05
CA VAL A 420 -18.59 -3.62 -9.82
C VAL A 420 -19.33 -4.06 -11.07
N MET A 421 -19.99 -3.14 -11.79
CA MET A 421 -20.68 -3.48 -13.02
C MET A 421 -19.69 -3.99 -14.09
N MET A 422 -18.53 -3.33 -14.26
CA MET A 422 -17.47 -3.81 -15.15
C MET A 422 -16.96 -5.20 -14.73
N PHE A 423 -16.74 -5.41 -13.43
CA PHE A 423 -16.34 -6.71 -12.88
C PHE A 423 -17.36 -7.81 -13.22
N VAL A 424 -18.65 -7.53 -13.03
CA VAL A 424 -19.74 -8.48 -13.31
C VAL A 424 -19.84 -8.81 -14.79
N VAL A 425 -19.70 -7.82 -15.67
CA VAL A 425 -19.69 -8.04 -17.13
C VAL A 425 -18.57 -9.02 -17.51
N ILE A 426 -17.35 -8.81 -16.99
CA ILE A 426 -16.22 -9.70 -17.26
C ILE A 426 -16.49 -11.13 -16.74
N VAL A 427 -17.02 -11.25 -15.52
CA VAL A 427 -17.38 -12.57 -14.94
C VAL A 427 -18.43 -13.27 -15.81
N PHE A 428 -19.47 -12.53 -16.23
CA PHE A 428 -20.55 -13.05 -17.05
C PHE A 428 -20.05 -13.52 -18.42
N GLU A 429 -19.26 -12.71 -19.12
CA GLU A 429 -18.74 -13.03 -20.46
C GLU A 429 -17.70 -14.15 -20.42
N GLU A 430 -16.79 -14.16 -19.45
CA GLU A 430 -15.83 -15.27 -19.30
C GLU A 430 -16.56 -16.59 -19.01
N HIS A 431 -17.61 -16.56 -18.18
CA HIS A 431 -18.41 -17.75 -17.88
C HIS A 431 -19.20 -18.25 -19.11
N THR A 432 -19.90 -17.35 -19.79
CA THR A 432 -20.86 -17.72 -20.86
C THR A 432 -20.17 -17.97 -22.21
N ILE A 433 -19.17 -17.17 -22.59
CA ILE A 433 -18.52 -17.24 -23.90
C ILE A 433 -17.36 -18.24 -23.89
N PHE A 434 -16.47 -18.17 -22.89
CA PHE A 434 -15.19 -18.89 -22.92
C PHE A 434 -15.17 -20.17 -22.10
N ARG A 435 -15.94 -20.25 -21.00
CA ARG A 435 -15.85 -21.34 -20.02
C ARG A 435 -17.10 -22.18 -19.84
N TRP A 436 -18.20 -21.92 -20.55
CA TRP A 436 -19.48 -22.61 -20.37
C TRP A 436 -19.36 -24.15 -20.45
N ARG A 437 -18.42 -24.68 -21.25
CA ARG A 437 -18.19 -26.12 -21.43
C ARG A 437 -16.96 -26.70 -20.71
N LYS A 438 -16.12 -25.86 -20.07
CA LYS A 438 -14.78 -26.28 -19.59
C LYS A 438 -14.68 -26.58 -18.09
N GLY A 439 -15.73 -26.34 -17.30
CA GLY A 439 -15.70 -26.56 -15.85
C GLY A 439 -14.65 -25.71 -15.11
N TYR A 440 -14.56 -25.88 -13.79
CA TYR A 440 -13.59 -25.20 -12.93
C TYR A 440 -12.88 -26.21 -12.02
N ASP A 441 -11.55 -26.14 -11.97
CA ASP A 441 -10.76 -26.86 -10.96
C ASP A 441 -10.45 -25.93 -9.78
N TRP A 442 -11.22 -26.09 -8.70
CA TRP A 442 -11.13 -25.26 -7.50
C TRP A 442 -9.90 -25.55 -6.64
N SER A 443 -9.20 -26.66 -6.87
CA SER A 443 -7.98 -26.99 -6.12
C SER A 443 -6.82 -26.03 -6.42
N GLN A 444 -6.86 -25.36 -7.58
CA GLN A 444 -5.78 -24.53 -8.10
C GLN A 444 -5.93 -23.03 -7.74
N TRP A 445 -6.75 -22.70 -6.75
CA TRP A 445 -7.21 -21.33 -6.42
C TRP A 445 -6.08 -20.33 -6.07
N ASN A 446 -4.90 -20.82 -5.67
CA ASN A 446 -3.73 -20.00 -5.33
C ASN A 446 -2.48 -20.32 -6.17
N CYS A 447 -2.62 -21.07 -7.26
CA CYS A 447 -1.51 -21.46 -8.13
C CYS A 447 -1.36 -20.46 -9.30
N ARG A 448 -0.39 -19.55 -9.20
CA ARG A 448 -0.17 -18.46 -10.19
C ARG A 448 -0.07 -18.99 -11.63
N ASP A 449 0.67 -20.07 -11.85
CA ASP A 449 1.00 -20.56 -13.19
C ASP A 449 -0.15 -21.31 -13.87
N LYS A 450 -1.17 -21.71 -13.09
CA LYS A 450 -2.36 -22.42 -13.59
C LYS A 450 -3.59 -21.52 -13.74
N LEU A 451 -3.53 -20.31 -13.21
CA LEU A 451 -4.59 -19.31 -13.33
C LEU A 451 -4.35 -18.41 -14.55
N PRO A 452 -5.41 -17.84 -15.15
CA PRO A 452 -5.25 -16.95 -16.30
C PRO A 452 -4.38 -15.75 -15.93
N LEU A 453 -3.55 -15.28 -16.86
CA LEU A 453 -2.75 -14.08 -16.66
C LEU A 453 -3.64 -12.85 -16.49
N GLY A 454 -4.69 -12.76 -17.32
CA GLY A 454 -5.76 -11.79 -17.17
C GLY A 454 -5.51 -10.46 -17.87
N ILE A 455 -4.58 -10.39 -18.84
CA ILE A 455 -4.24 -9.14 -19.52
C ILE A 455 -5.47 -8.57 -20.22
N ALA A 456 -6.27 -9.42 -20.87
CA ALA A 456 -7.50 -9.00 -21.54
C ALA A 456 -8.54 -8.43 -20.55
N ALA A 457 -8.73 -9.11 -19.41
CA ALA A 457 -9.63 -8.64 -18.35
C ALA A 457 -9.17 -7.30 -17.76
N GLY A 458 -7.87 -7.16 -17.48
CA GLY A 458 -7.29 -5.92 -16.99
C GLY A 458 -7.44 -4.76 -17.97
N ALA A 459 -7.15 -4.99 -19.26
CA ALA A 459 -7.31 -3.98 -20.31
C ALA A 459 -8.78 -3.57 -20.49
N ALA A 460 -9.71 -4.53 -20.58
CA ALA A 460 -11.14 -4.24 -20.72
C ALA A 460 -11.72 -3.52 -19.50
N PHE A 461 -11.22 -3.80 -18.30
CA PHE A 461 -11.58 -3.09 -17.08
C PHE A 461 -11.12 -1.63 -17.11
N LEU A 462 -9.90 -1.35 -17.60
CA LEU A 462 -9.40 0.02 -17.77
C LEU A 462 -10.15 0.79 -18.87
N ILE A 463 -10.49 0.13 -19.98
CA ILE A 463 -11.32 0.73 -21.04
C ILE A 463 -12.73 1.02 -20.53
N GLY A 464 -13.28 0.14 -19.68
CA GLY A 464 -14.54 0.38 -18.97
C GLY A 464 -14.50 1.67 -18.15
N TRP A 465 -13.42 1.91 -17.40
CA TRP A 465 -13.23 3.16 -16.68
C TRP A 465 -13.22 4.39 -17.58
N ALA A 466 -12.62 4.31 -18.77
CA ALA A 466 -12.72 5.40 -19.75
C ALA A 466 -14.18 5.67 -20.14
N GLY A 467 -14.97 4.63 -20.40
CA GLY A 467 -16.42 4.76 -20.66
C GLY A 467 -17.17 5.41 -19.48
N ALA A 468 -16.92 4.95 -18.26
CA ALA A 468 -17.53 5.52 -17.06
C ALA A 468 -17.16 6.99 -16.86
N VAL A 469 -15.90 7.38 -17.12
CA VAL A 469 -15.44 8.77 -17.01
C VAL A 469 -16.13 9.68 -18.01
N VAL A 470 -16.42 9.22 -19.22
CA VAL A 470 -17.09 10.06 -20.21
C VAL A 470 -18.59 10.24 -19.89
N GLY A 471 -19.21 9.28 -19.18
CA GLY A 471 -20.64 9.29 -18.85
C GLY A 471 -21.01 9.63 -17.40
N MET A 472 -20.07 9.78 -16.47
CA MET A 472 -20.41 10.02 -15.07
C MET A 472 -20.92 11.44 -14.82
N SER A 473 -21.86 11.60 -13.88
CA SER A 473 -22.37 12.89 -13.40
C SER A 473 -22.21 12.97 -11.87
N GLN A 474 -21.02 13.37 -11.42
CA GLN A 474 -20.62 13.40 -10.01
C GLN A 474 -20.43 14.84 -9.52
N ALA A 475 -20.44 15.05 -8.19
CA ALA A 475 -20.29 16.39 -7.62
C ALA A 475 -18.98 17.09 -7.98
N TYR A 476 -17.91 16.33 -8.23
CA TYR A 476 -16.58 16.84 -8.57
C TYR A 476 -16.30 16.87 -10.07
N TYR A 477 -17.10 16.19 -10.89
CA TYR A 477 -16.85 16.05 -12.33
C TYR A 477 -18.10 15.57 -13.06
N ILE A 478 -18.41 16.23 -14.18
CA ILE A 478 -19.50 15.85 -15.10
C ILE A 478 -18.87 15.55 -16.46
N GLY A 479 -19.04 14.32 -16.93
CA GLY A 479 -18.52 13.86 -18.22
C GLY A 479 -19.24 14.50 -19.40
N PRO A 480 -18.59 14.61 -20.57
CA PRO A 480 -19.16 15.30 -21.72
C PRO A 480 -20.44 14.63 -22.24
N ILE A 481 -20.56 13.29 -22.17
CA ILE A 481 -21.81 12.60 -22.56
C ILE A 481 -22.92 12.86 -21.52
N ALA A 482 -22.57 12.96 -20.23
CA ALA A 482 -23.54 13.33 -19.20
C ALA A 482 -24.07 14.77 -19.39
N GLN A 483 -23.21 15.72 -19.79
CA GLN A 483 -23.62 17.09 -20.10
C GLN A 483 -24.63 17.13 -21.25
N MET A 484 -24.41 16.30 -22.30
CA MET A 484 -25.35 16.17 -23.42
C MET A 484 -26.67 15.49 -23.02
N ALA A 485 -26.70 14.75 -21.92
CA ALA A 485 -27.86 13.98 -21.44
C ALA A 485 -28.54 14.63 -20.22
N ALA A 486 -28.62 15.97 -20.19
CA ALA A 486 -29.23 16.74 -19.10
C ALA A 486 -28.67 16.37 -17.70
N GLU A 487 -27.37 16.13 -17.62
CA GLU A 487 -26.62 15.71 -16.42
C GLU A 487 -27.02 14.34 -15.85
N ALA A 488 -27.61 13.46 -16.66
CA ALA A 488 -27.86 12.08 -16.27
C ALA A 488 -26.57 11.34 -15.95
N ASP A 489 -26.54 10.58 -14.85
CA ASP A 489 -25.42 9.70 -14.55
C ASP A 489 -25.48 8.43 -15.42
N LEU A 490 -24.65 8.40 -16.46
CA LEU A 490 -24.50 7.30 -17.42
C LEU A 490 -23.23 6.47 -17.18
N GLY A 491 -22.45 6.77 -16.14
CA GLY A 491 -21.13 6.17 -15.93
C GLY A 491 -21.20 4.64 -15.79
N LEU A 492 -22.21 4.13 -15.09
CA LEU A 492 -22.43 2.70 -14.90
C LEU A 492 -22.68 1.97 -16.21
N TRP A 493 -23.55 2.55 -17.06
CA TRP A 493 -23.99 1.95 -18.32
C TRP A 493 -22.90 2.00 -19.39
N LEU A 494 -22.22 3.14 -19.53
CA LEU A 494 -21.10 3.26 -20.47
C LEU A 494 -19.92 2.41 -20.04
N GLY A 495 -19.64 2.33 -18.73
CA GLY A 495 -18.63 1.44 -18.18
C GLY A 495 -18.90 -0.03 -18.53
N ALA A 496 -20.13 -0.49 -18.29
CA ALA A 496 -20.56 -1.84 -18.66
C ALA A 496 -20.47 -2.09 -20.18
N GLY A 497 -20.98 -1.16 -20.99
CA GLY A 497 -21.00 -1.29 -22.45
C GLY A 497 -19.60 -1.33 -23.06
N PHE A 498 -18.69 -0.47 -22.59
CA PHE A 498 -17.30 -0.45 -23.06
C PHE A 498 -16.58 -1.74 -22.65
N THR A 499 -16.72 -2.17 -21.40
CA THR A 499 -16.12 -3.43 -20.95
C THR A 499 -16.64 -4.63 -21.76
N GLY A 500 -17.96 -4.75 -21.96
CA GLY A 500 -18.55 -5.87 -22.70
C GLY A 500 -18.24 -5.86 -24.20
N MET A 501 -18.06 -4.68 -24.80
CA MET A 501 -17.65 -4.59 -26.20
C MET A 501 -16.19 -5.03 -26.42
N PHE A 502 -15.29 -4.67 -25.51
CA PHE A 502 -13.85 -4.90 -25.69
C PHE A 502 -13.33 -6.19 -25.05
N PHE A 503 -13.98 -6.74 -24.01
CA PHE A 503 -13.49 -7.94 -23.34
C PHE A 503 -13.48 -9.19 -24.24
N PRO A 504 -14.56 -9.56 -24.97
CA PRO A 504 -14.56 -10.75 -25.81
C PRO A 504 -13.47 -10.78 -26.89
N PRO A 505 -13.24 -9.72 -27.71
CA PRO A 505 -12.18 -9.76 -28.72
C PRO A 505 -10.78 -9.80 -28.09
N LEU A 506 -10.54 -9.04 -27.01
CA LEU A 506 -9.26 -9.06 -26.30
C LEU A 506 -8.96 -10.44 -25.69
N ARG A 507 -9.99 -11.09 -25.14
CA ARG A 507 -9.85 -12.42 -24.55
C ARG A 507 -9.61 -13.50 -25.61
N ALA A 508 -10.26 -13.42 -26.77
CA ALA A 508 -10.00 -14.30 -27.90
C ALA A 508 -8.55 -14.16 -28.41
N LEU A 509 -8.02 -12.94 -28.47
CA LEU A 509 -6.61 -12.68 -28.80
C LEU A 509 -5.65 -13.25 -27.75
N GLU A 510 -5.91 -13.03 -26.46
CA GLU A 510 -5.09 -13.55 -25.36
C GLU A 510 -4.98 -15.08 -25.41
N LEU A 511 -6.10 -15.78 -25.66
CA LEU A 511 -6.10 -17.24 -25.83
C LEU A 511 -5.34 -17.71 -27.07
N LYS A 512 -5.39 -16.94 -28.17
CA LYS A 512 -4.64 -17.25 -29.40
C LYS A 512 -3.14 -17.09 -29.20
N PHE A 513 -2.69 -16.00 -28.57
CA PHE A 513 -1.27 -15.75 -28.31
C PHE A 513 -0.67 -16.71 -27.26
N LEU A 514 -1.38 -17.00 -26.17
CA LEU A 514 -0.92 -17.97 -25.16
C LEU A 514 -0.97 -19.42 -25.66
N GLY A 515 -1.94 -19.75 -26.53
CA GLY A 515 -2.00 -21.02 -27.24
C GLY A 515 -0.85 -21.23 -28.23
N LEU A 516 -0.28 -20.14 -28.77
CA LEU A 516 0.89 -20.17 -29.65
C LEU A 516 2.20 -20.33 -28.87
N LEU A 517 2.34 -19.65 -27.71
CA LEU A 517 3.48 -19.81 -26.81
C LEU A 517 3.59 -21.25 -26.27
N THR A 518 2.46 -21.85 -25.86
CA THR A 518 2.42 -23.26 -25.41
C THR A 518 2.65 -24.28 -26.54
N ARG A 519 2.43 -23.91 -27.81
CA ARG A 519 2.83 -24.73 -28.96
C ARG A 519 4.33 -24.64 -29.24
N HIS A 520 4.94 -23.46 -29.07
CA HIS A 520 6.37 -23.27 -29.31
C HIS A 520 7.24 -24.02 -28.29
N ASP A 521 6.77 -24.13 -27.04
CA ASP A 521 7.44 -24.93 -26.00
C ASP A 521 7.31 -26.45 -26.21
N ARG A 522 6.22 -26.91 -26.87
CA ARG A 522 6.07 -28.34 -27.24
C ARG A 522 6.98 -28.75 -28.41
N VAL A 523 7.31 -27.83 -29.31
CA VAL A 523 8.24 -28.10 -30.43
C VAL A 523 9.70 -28.17 -29.94
N HIS A 524 10.04 -27.52 -28.83
CA HIS A 524 11.35 -27.71 -28.19
C HIS A 524 11.42 -28.97 -27.30
N ALA A 525 10.29 -29.45 -26.78
CA ALA A 525 10.24 -30.70 -26.03
C ALA A 525 10.24 -31.97 -26.92
N SER A 526 9.95 -31.86 -28.22
CA SER A 526 9.92 -33.01 -29.14
C SER A 526 11.28 -33.46 -29.69
N HIS A 527 12.39 -32.82 -29.29
CA HIS A 527 13.75 -33.22 -29.70
C HIS A 527 14.53 -34.03 -28.64
N THR A 528 13.91 -34.47 -27.54
CA THR A 528 14.61 -35.21 -26.47
C THR A 528 13.99 -36.55 -26.06
N THR A 529 13.08 -37.13 -26.85
CA THR A 529 12.59 -38.49 -26.61
C THR A 529 12.33 -39.25 -27.92
N GLU A 530 13.40 -39.58 -28.64
CA GLU A 530 13.45 -40.79 -29.47
C GLU A 530 14.05 -41.90 -28.60
N ASN A 531 13.21 -42.85 -28.16
CA ASN A 531 13.51 -44.27 -27.88
C ASN A 531 12.45 -44.87 -26.94
N ALA A 532 11.51 -45.65 -27.51
CA ALA A 532 10.95 -46.91 -26.96
C ALA A 532 9.64 -47.34 -27.67
N ILE A 533 9.79 -48.06 -28.79
CA ILE A 533 9.29 -49.43 -29.07
C ILE A 533 7.79 -49.79 -28.80
N VAL A 534 7.07 -50.00 -29.93
CA VAL A 534 6.22 -51.16 -30.39
C VAL A 534 4.90 -51.56 -29.69
N GLY A 535 3.84 -51.71 -30.50
CA GLY A 535 2.78 -52.73 -30.34
C GLY A 535 1.37 -52.39 -30.90
N PRO A 536 0.82 -53.11 -31.90
CA PRO A 536 -0.40 -52.72 -32.67
C PRO A 536 -1.68 -53.51 -32.31
N GLY A 537 -2.87 -53.04 -32.76
CA GLY A 537 -4.08 -53.87 -32.79
C GLY A 537 -5.41 -53.13 -33.07
N ASN A 538 -6.04 -53.49 -34.19
CA ASN A 538 -7.36 -53.08 -34.74
C ASN A 538 -8.57 -53.24 -33.79
N VAL A 539 -9.70 -52.56 -34.09
CA VAL A 539 -10.98 -53.16 -34.59
C VAL A 539 -11.98 -52.06 -35.01
N ASP A 540 -12.61 -52.30 -36.16
CA ASP A 540 -13.64 -51.56 -36.89
C ASP A 540 -14.98 -51.33 -36.16
N SER A 541 -15.80 -50.36 -36.63
CA SER A 541 -17.10 -50.63 -37.26
C SER A 541 -17.92 -49.37 -37.65
N HIS A 542 -18.58 -49.48 -38.79
CA HIS A 542 -19.37 -48.54 -39.59
C HIS A 542 -20.67 -48.00 -38.96
N ALA A 543 -21.15 -46.83 -39.41
CA ALA A 543 -22.48 -46.66 -40.04
C ALA A 543 -22.68 -45.26 -40.67
N HIS A 544 -23.37 -45.26 -41.82
CA HIS A 544 -23.57 -44.22 -42.84
C HIS A 544 -24.60 -43.12 -42.50
N PHE A 545 -24.55 -41.93 -43.14
CA PHE A 545 -25.46 -41.53 -44.24
C PHE A 545 -25.22 -40.09 -44.76
N LEU A 546 -25.61 -39.90 -46.03
CA LEU A 546 -25.28 -38.91 -47.05
C LEU A 546 -26.06 -37.57 -46.99
N PHE A 547 -25.51 -36.50 -47.60
CA PHE A 547 -26.00 -35.76 -48.81
C PHE A 547 -25.41 -34.32 -48.94
N PRO A 548 -25.47 -33.65 -50.14
CA PRO A 548 -24.33 -32.96 -50.74
C PRO A 548 -24.52 -31.44 -51.01
N GLU A 549 -23.52 -30.86 -51.69
CA GLU A 549 -23.36 -29.48 -52.18
C GLU A 549 -24.55 -28.86 -52.94
N ALA A 550 -24.66 -27.51 -52.87
CA ALA A 550 -25.12 -26.66 -53.98
C ALA A 550 -24.61 -25.21 -53.86
N ARG A 551 -24.38 -24.59 -55.04
CA ARG A 551 -23.72 -23.30 -55.35
C ARG A 551 -24.66 -22.06 -55.25
N THR A 552 -24.08 -20.89 -54.91
CA THR A 552 -24.21 -19.46 -55.42
C THR A 552 -25.58 -18.89 -55.91
N PRO A 553 -25.79 -17.56 -56.21
CA PRO A 553 -25.01 -16.31 -56.00
C PRO A 553 -25.86 -15.09 -55.46
N SER A 554 -25.18 -13.92 -55.44
CA SER A 554 -25.54 -12.51 -55.21
C SER A 554 -26.77 -11.87 -55.89
N ALA A 555 -27.38 -10.85 -55.25
CA ALA A 555 -27.95 -9.65 -55.89
C ALA A 555 -28.18 -8.49 -54.88
N GLU A 556 -27.89 -7.26 -55.32
CA GLU A 556 -28.04 -5.96 -54.64
C GLU A 556 -29.43 -5.29 -54.88
N VAL A 557 -29.53 -4.01 -54.46
CA VAL A 557 -30.44 -2.89 -54.88
C VAL A 557 -31.63 -2.61 -53.90
N PRO A 558 -32.18 -1.37 -53.76
CA PRO A 558 -31.67 -0.20 -53.00
C PRO A 558 -32.75 0.50 -52.10
N ILE A 559 -32.35 1.59 -51.41
CA ILE A 559 -33.20 2.44 -50.52
C ILE A 559 -33.49 3.81 -51.19
N PRO A 560 -34.70 4.39 -51.08
CA PRO A 560 -34.96 5.77 -51.49
C PRO A 560 -34.96 6.77 -50.31
N ARG A 561 -34.40 7.96 -50.58
CA ARG A 561 -34.45 9.17 -49.74
C ARG A 561 -35.67 10.03 -50.11
N HIS A 562 -36.26 10.72 -49.14
CA HIS A 562 -37.02 11.95 -49.40
C HIS A 562 -36.58 13.08 -48.46
N HIS A 563 -36.24 14.21 -49.09
CA HIS A 563 -36.04 15.53 -48.49
C HIS A 563 -37.38 16.25 -48.33
N VAL A 564 -37.54 17.02 -47.25
CA VAL A 564 -38.40 18.22 -47.23
C VAL A 564 -37.65 19.34 -46.50
N ASN A 565 -37.45 20.45 -47.20
CA ASN A 565 -37.04 21.76 -46.69
C ASN A 565 -38.28 22.60 -46.39
N MET A 566 -38.25 23.45 -45.35
CA MET A 566 -38.74 24.84 -45.42
C MET A 566 -38.15 25.71 -44.30
N ASN A 567 -37.66 26.88 -44.72
CA ASN A 567 -37.14 28.01 -43.95
C ASN A 567 -38.28 28.86 -43.35
N TYR A 568 -38.02 29.61 -42.25
CA TYR A 568 -38.09 31.09 -42.17
C TYR A 568 -37.88 31.61 -40.71
N THR A 569 -36.72 32.27 -40.53
CA THR A 569 -36.35 33.48 -39.77
C THR A 569 -37.14 34.04 -38.55
N SER A 570 -36.33 34.44 -37.55
CA SER A 570 -36.35 35.68 -36.72
C SER A 570 -37.57 35.95 -35.84
N SER A 571 -37.50 36.35 -34.57
CA SER A 571 -36.44 36.95 -33.75
C SER A 571 -37.02 37.10 -32.34
N TRP A 572 -36.31 36.69 -31.29
CA TRP A 572 -36.28 37.40 -29.99
C TRP A 572 -35.03 36.90 -29.25
N THR A 573 -33.98 37.69 -29.38
CA THR A 573 -32.75 37.64 -28.60
C THR A 573 -33.04 37.94 -27.13
N SER A 574 -32.71 37.02 -26.24
CA SER A 574 -32.01 37.32 -24.98
C SER A 574 -31.45 36.03 -24.36
N PRO A 575 -30.12 35.79 -24.44
CA PRO A 575 -29.49 34.71 -23.69
C PRO A 575 -29.22 35.17 -22.25
N LEU A 576 -29.70 34.40 -21.27
CA LEU A 576 -29.07 34.36 -19.95
C LEU A 576 -27.86 33.42 -20.06
N PRO A 577 -26.64 33.84 -19.67
CA PRO A 577 -25.40 33.19 -20.09
C PRO A 577 -25.06 31.97 -19.22
N ALA A 578 -25.24 30.76 -19.76
CA ALA A 578 -24.70 29.52 -19.21
C ALA A 578 -23.29 29.17 -19.76
N GLU A 579 -22.75 29.96 -20.69
CA GLU A 579 -21.40 29.78 -21.27
C GLU A 579 -20.26 30.35 -20.41
N GLY A 580 -20.57 30.90 -19.24
CA GLY A 580 -19.61 31.64 -18.42
C GLY A 580 -18.69 30.79 -17.53
N MET A 581 -19.10 29.62 -17.05
CA MET A 581 -18.43 29.03 -15.88
C MET A 581 -17.29 28.05 -16.21
N THR A 582 -17.43 27.22 -17.25
CA THR A 582 -16.39 26.26 -17.67
C THR A 582 -15.23 26.93 -18.42
N THR A 583 -15.55 27.93 -19.25
CA THR A 583 -14.58 28.77 -19.97
C THR A 583 -13.82 29.71 -19.03
N GLN A 584 -14.40 30.06 -17.89
CA GLN A 584 -13.72 30.84 -16.85
C GLN A 584 -12.86 29.97 -15.92
N LEU A 585 -13.25 28.73 -15.61
CA LEU A 585 -12.47 27.87 -14.69
C LEU A 585 -11.17 27.32 -15.31
N PHE A 586 -11.13 27.07 -16.62
CA PHE A 586 -9.91 26.62 -17.29
C PHE A 586 -8.73 27.61 -17.17
N PRO A 587 -8.87 28.92 -17.47
CA PRO A 587 -7.79 29.88 -17.25
C PRO A 587 -7.47 30.07 -15.77
N TYR A 588 -8.42 29.87 -14.83
CA TYR A 588 -8.10 29.83 -13.40
C TYR A 588 -7.32 28.58 -13.00
N ALA A 589 -7.61 27.39 -13.54
CA ALA A 589 -6.89 26.16 -13.26
C ALA A 589 -5.47 26.18 -13.87
N VAL A 590 -5.35 26.66 -15.12
CA VAL A 590 -4.05 26.92 -15.76
C VAL A 590 -3.30 28.02 -14.99
N GLY A 591 -3.99 29.10 -14.61
CA GLY A 591 -3.46 30.18 -13.79
C GLY A 591 -2.96 29.70 -12.43
N LEU A 592 -3.69 28.82 -11.75
CA LEU A 592 -3.31 28.20 -10.48
C LEU A 592 -2.13 27.24 -10.65
N LEU A 593 -2.09 26.46 -11.74
CA LEU A 593 -0.98 25.55 -12.02
C LEU A 593 0.29 26.33 -12.36
N LEU A 594 0.20 27.38 -13.18
CA LEU A 594 1.29 28.29 -13.48
C LEU A 594 1.73 29.07 -12.23
N ALA A 595 0.78 29.59 -11.44
CA ALA A 595 1.08 30.25 -10.17
C ALA A 595 1.77 29.31 -9.19
N TRP A 596 1.32 28.05 -9.09
CA TRP A 596 1.97 27.03 -8.28
C TRP A 596 3.41 26.78 -8.75
N LEU A 597 3.65 26.60 -10.05
CA LEU A 597 4.99 26.44 -10.61
C LEU A 597 5.90 27.66 -10.36
N VAL A 598 5.35 28.88 -10.44
CA VAL A 598 6.08 30.12 -10.12
C VAL A 598 6.42 30.17 -8.64
N VAL A 599 5.46 29.87 -7.76
CA VAL A 599 5.65 29.86 -6.30
C VAL A 599 6.68 28.80 -5.91
N THR A 600 6.54 27.57 -6.38
CA THR A 600 7.47 26.48 -6.07
C THR A 600 8.87 26.81 -6.56
N THR A 601 9.03 27.25 -7.81
CA THR A 601 10.33 27.61 -8.37
C THR A 601 10.97 28.78 -7.61
N THR A 602 10.20 29.82 -7.30
CA THR A 602 10.70 31.01 -6.58
C THR A 602 11.16 30.69 -5.17
N LEU A 603 10.33 29.96 -4.41
CA LEU A 603 10.64 29.56 -3.04
C LEU A 603 11.81 28.57 -3.01
N ARG A 604 11.90 27.68 -3.99
CA ARG A 604 12.95 26.65 -4.02
C ARG A 604 14.35 27.21 -4.24
N PHE A 605 14.48 28.31 -5.01
CA PHE A 605 15.74 29.04 -5.15
C PHE A 605 15.96 30.13 -4.09
N GLN A 606 15.00 30.37 -3.19
CA GLN A 606 15.11 31.40 -2.16
C GLN A 606 16.29 31.15 -1.21
N ARG A 607 16.51 29.90 -0.79
CA ARG A 607 17.61 29.55 0.12
C ARG A 607 18.97 29.76 -0.52
N LEU A 608 19.14 29.34 -1.77
CA LEU A 608 20.38 29.55 -2.52
C LEU A 608 20.69 31.04 -2.65
N ARG A 609 19.69 31.87 -2.98
CA ARG A 609 19.84 33.33 -3.04
C ARG A 609 20.18 33.93 -1.67
N LYS A 610 19.56 33.44 -0.59
CA LYS A 610 19.88 33.86 0.78
C LYS A 610 21.33 33.51 1.16
N LEU A 611 21.80 32.32 0.80
CA LEU A 611 23.19 31.90 1.01
C LEU A 611 24.18 32.81 0.30
N HIS A 612 23.98 33.10 -0.99
CA HIS A 612 24.85 34.01 -1.75
C HIS A 612 24.81 35.45 -1.23
N LYS A 613 23.67 35.90 -0.69
CA LYS A 613 23.55 37.23 -0.07
C LYS A 613 24.24 37.29 1.30
N GLN A 614 24.14 36.22 2.09
CA GLN A 614 24.72 36.14 3.43
C GLN A 614 26.25 36.00 3.36
N TYR A 615 26.75 35.13 2.48
CA TYR A 615 28.17 34.89 2.26
C TYR A 615 28.57 35.50 0.91
N ALA A 616 28.72 36.84 0.92
CA ALA A 616 28.92 37.65 -0.28
C ALA A 616 30.35 37.51 -0.84
N TYR A 617 30.60 36.39 -1.51
CA TYR A 617 31.81 36.13 -2.30
C TYR A 617 31.52 36.36 -3.79
N PRO A 618 31.68 37.58 -4.33
CA PRO A 618 31.22 37.93 -5.67
C PRO A 618 32.03 37.26 -6.79
N THR A 619 33.29 36.91 -6.52
CA THR A 619 34.19 36.29 -7.50
C THR A 619 34.81 35.03 -6.93
N ARG A 620 35.26 34.11 -7.80
CA ARG A 620 36.01 32.90 -7.38
C ARG A 620 37.23 33.26 -6.53
N GLU A 621 37.95 34.32 -6.89
CA GLU A 621 39.12 34.80 -6.15
C GLU A 621 38.76 35.21 -4.72
N SER A 622 37.61 35.86 -4.51
CA SER A 622 37.19 36.28 -3.17
C SER A 622 36.96 35.09 -2.22
N MET A 623 36.61 33.91 -2.77
CA MET A 623 36.37 32.70 -1.97
C MET A 623 37.64 32.11 -1.35
N SER A 624 38.84 32.57 -1.76
CA SER A 624 40.11 32.20 -1.09
C SER A 624 40.15 32.57 0.39
N LYS A 625 39.34 33.56 0.81
CA LYS A 625 39.23 34.03 2.19
C LYS A 625 38.18 33.28 3.01
N MET A 626 37.49 32.31 2.42
CA MET A 626 36.42 31.57 3.11
C MET A 626 36.94 30.88 4.36
N THR A 627 36.33 31.19 5.50
CA THR A 627 36.72 30.60 6.78
C THR A 627 36.18 29.19 6.92
N ASP A 628 36.86 28.34 7.70
CA ASP A 628 36.39 26.98 7.99
C ASP A 628 35.00 26.98 8.66
N GLU A 629 34.70 28.02 9.47
CA GLU A 629 33.38 28.19 10.06
C GLU A 629 32.28 28.49 9.02
N GLU A 630 32.51 29.44 8.11
CA GLU A 630 31.56 29.74 7.04
C GLU A 630 31.35 28.53 6.13
N ALA A 631 32.44 27.84 5.80
CA ALA A 631 32.42 26.61 5.03
C ALA A 631 31.54 25.53 5.68
N PHE A 632 31.69 25.34 7.00
CA PHE A 632 30.83 24.44 7.78
C PHE A 632 29.35 24.87 7.73
N GLN A 633 29.02 26.15 7.93
CA GLN A 633 27.63 26.61 7.94
C GLN A 633 26.95 26.41 6.58
N ILE A 634 27.67 26.67 5.47
CA ILE A 634 27.17 26.45 4.11
C ILE A 634 26.94 24.95 3.89
N GLN A 635 27.93 24.11 4.21
CA GLN A 635 27.82 22.65 4.08
C GLN A 635 26.68 22.08 4.94
N LYS A 636 26.50 22.56 6.17
CA LYS A 636 25.41 22.14 7.06
C LYS A 636 24.04 22.41 6.46
N GLN A 637 23.84 23.56 5.81
CA GLN A 637 22.58 23.84 5.12
C GLN A 637 22.34 22.90 3.93
N VAL A 638 23.40 22.61 3.15
CA VAL A 638 23.36 21.64 2.06
C VAL A 638 22.94 20.26 2.59
N ALA A 639 23.56 19.81 3.67
CA ALA A 639 23.35 18.48 4.26
C ALA A 639 22.03 18.32 5.04
N GLN A 640 21.50 19.36 5.67
CA GLN A 640 20.30 19.23 6.52
C GLN A 640 19.00 19.68 5.85
N LEU A 641 19.08 20.61 4.89
CA LEU A 641 17.91 21.30 4.34
C LEU A 641 17.73 21.11 2.83
N GLU A 642 18.80 21.22 2.04
CA GLU A 642 18.72 21.17 0.57
C GLU A 642 18.74 19.74 0.02
N PHE A 643 19.78 18.96 0.32
CA PHE A 643 20.01 17.63 -0.26
C PHE A 643 20.32 16.52 0.77
N PRO A 644 19.59 16.41 1.88
CA PRO A 644 19.95 15.51 2.97
C PRO A 644 20.09 14.05 2.57
N LEU A 645 19.18 13.56 1.73
CA LEU A 645 19.18 12.16 1.30
C LEU A 645 20.44 11.82 0.48
N MET A 646 20.75 12.60 -0.55
CA MET A 646 21.90 12.32 -1.41
C MET A 646 23.22 12.68 -0.74
N PHE A 647 23.26 13.71 0.11
CA PHE A 647 24.43 14.02 0.91
C PHE A 647 24.79 12.84 1.83
N MET A 648 23.84 12.34 2.63
CA MET A 648 24.11 11.22 3.55
C MET A 648 24.44 9.92 2.81
N LYS A 649 23.68 9.56 1.77
CA LYS A 649 23.94 8.33 1.00
C LYS A 649 25.28 8.37 0.27
N SER A 650 25.74 9.56 -0.15
CA SER A 650 27.06 9.70 -0.76
C SER A 650 28.23 9.50 0.22
N LEU A 651 28.09 9.91 1.49
CA LEU A 651 29.12 9.68 2.52
C LEU A 651 29.21 8.18 2.87
N GLN A 652 28.06 7.50 2.94
CA GLN A 652 28.02 6.05 3.11
C GLN A 652 28.63 5.31 1.91
N PHE A 653 28.35 5.80 0.70
CA PHE A 653 28.96 5.26 -0.51
C PHE A 653 30.47 5.55 -0.60
N ALA A 654 30.93 6.69 -0.08
CA ALA A 654 32.35 7.02 0.02
C ALA A 654 33.10 5.96 0.84
N LEU A 655 32.57 5.60 2.01
CA LEU A 655 33.10 4.49 2.82
C LEU A 655 33.09 3.18 2.03
N PHE A 656 31.96 2.83 1.42
CA PHE A 656 31.82 1.60 0.64
C PHE A 656 32.82 1.50 -0.51
N ARG A 657 33.10 2.61 -1.20
CA ARG A 657 34.03 2.66 -2.33
C ARG A 657 35.49 2.41 -1.94
N THR A 658 35.88 2.72 -0.69
CA THR A 658 37.24 2.40 -0.20
C THR A 658 37.52 0.90 -0.19
N TYR A 659 36.49 0.07 -0.07
CA TYR A 659 36.61 -1.40 -0.06
C TYR A 659 37.04 -1.95 -1.43
N GLY A 660 37.01 -1.14 -2.49
CA GLY A 660 37.57 -1.49 -3.80
C GLY A 660 39.10 -1.42 -3.86
N ILE A 661 39.76 -0.93 -2.81
CA ILE A 661 41.22 -0.83 -2.72
C ILE A 661 41.76 -1.99 -1.86
N PRO A 662 42.61 -2.88 -2.41
CA PRO A 662 43.07 -4.08 -1.70
C PRO A 662 43.84 -3.81 -0.39
N SER A 663 44.63 -2.72 -0.30
CA SER A 663 45.34 -2.36 0.94
C SER A 663 44.36 -2.07 2.09
N ILE A 664 43.30 -1.30 1.79
CA ILE A 664 42.25 -0.93 2.74
C ILE A 664 41.39 -2.16 3.10
N SER A 665 40.85 -2.86 2.10
CA SER A 665 39.93 -3.99 2.33
C SER A 665 40.60 -5.14 3.09
N THR A 666 41.87 -5.42 2.80
CA THR A 666 42.64 -6.46 3.50
C THR A 666 42.85 -6.11 4.97
N LEU A 667 43.16 -4.84 5.27
CA LEU A 667 43.27 -4.39 6.66
C LEU A 667 41.94 -4.53 7.39
N LEU A 668 40.84 -4.05 6.79
CA LEU A 668 39.50 -4.12 7.39
C LEU A 668 39.06 -5.56 7.64
N ALA A 669 39.28 -6.47 6.68
CA ALA A 669 38.99 -7.89 6.86
C ALA A 669 39.82 -8.53 7.98
N LYS A 670 41.11 -8.16 8.12
CA LYS A 670 42.00 -8.66 9.19
C LYS A 670 41.61 -8.21 10.59
N THR A 671 40.98 -7.05 10.75
CA THR A 671 40.52 -6.57 12.07
C THR A 671 39.30 -7.34 12.60
N SER A 672 38.69 -8.21 11.79
CA SER A 672 37.41 -8.89 12.04
C SER A 672 36.20 -7.97 12.19
N GLN A 673 36.40 -6.65 12.30
CA GLN A 673 35.33 -5.67 12.54
C GLN A 673 34.41 -5.49 11.33
N PHE A 674 34.88 -5.78 10.11
CA PHE A 674 34.12 -5.68 8.86
C PHE A 674 34.02 -7.00 8.08
N SER A 675 34.44 -8.12 8.69
CA SER A 675 34.32 -9.47 8.09
C SER A 675 33.40 -10.39 8.90
N SER A 676 32.98 -10.01 10.11
CA SER A 676 31.97 -10.73 10.90
C SER A 676 30.62 -10.00 10.93
N PRO A 677 29.48 -10.69 10.70
CA PRO A 677 28.14 -10.12 10.86
C PRO A 677 27.84 -9.57 12.26
N GLU A 678 28.49 -10.10 13.29
CA GLU A 678 28.25 -9.70 14.69
C GLU A 678 28.83 -8.32 15.01
N THR A 679 29.97 -7.98 14.39
CA THR A 679 30.71 -6.74 14.65
C THR A 679 30.51 -5.68 13.55
N SER A 680 30.17 -6.08 12.33
CA SER A 680 30.04 -5.17 11.18
C SER A 680 28.97 -4.10 11.39
N LEU A 681 27.83 -4.49 12.00
CA LEU A 681 26.74 -3.55 12.32
C LEU A 681 27.20 -2.46 13.31
N LYS A 682 27.87 -2.84 14.40
CA LYS A 682 28.39 -1.87 15.38
C LYS A 682 29.46 -0.99 14.74
N ARG A 683 30.38 -1.60 13.98
CA ARG A 683 31.48 -0.88 13.34
C ARG A 683 30.99 0.14 12.32
N TYR A 684 29.95 -0.20 11.55
CA TYR A 684 29.29 0.73 10.63
C TYR A 684 28.69 1.93 11.39
N THR A 685 27.98 1.68 12.50
CA THR A 685 27.43 2.75 13.34
C THR A 685 28.53 3.59 13.98
N ASP A 686 29.58 2.99 14.54
CA ASP A 686 30.71 3.70 15.16
C ASP A 686 31.40 4.64 14.14
N THR A 687 31.55 4.19 12.91
CA THR A 687 32.13 5.00 11.82
C THR A 687 31.21 6.18 11.49
N SER A 688 29.90 5.94 11.40
CA SER A 688 28.90 6.99 11.14
C SER A 688 28.87 8.04 12.25
N VAL A 689 29.00 7.61 13.52
CA VAL A 689 29.10 8.49 14.69
C VAL A 689 30.35 9.37 14.59
N LEU A 690 31.53 8.78 14.38
CA LEU A 690 32.78 9.55 14.32
C LEU A 690 32.78 10.56 13.17
N VAL A 691 32.32 10.15 11.98
CA VAL A 691 32.18 11.07 10.83
C VAL A 691 31.20 12.19 11.16
N GLN A 692 30.06 11.89 11.78
CA GLN A 692 29.13 12.93 12.21
C GLN A 692 29.76 13.88 13.24
N GLU A 693 30.48 13.38 14.24
CA GLU A 693 31.07 14.25 15.26
C GLU A 693 32.02 15.28 14.64
N MET A 694 32.75 14.86 13.60
CA MET A 694 33.70 15.70 12.88
C MET A 694 33.04 16.65 11.86
N VAL A 695 32.00 16.19 11.16
CA VAL A 695 31.41 16.88 9.98
C VAL A 695 30.11 17.63 10.31
N GLY A 696 29.36 17.13 11.29
CA GLY A 696 28.06 17.66 11.69
C GLY A 696 28.11 18.77 12.75
N ASN A 697 29.27 18.96 13.38
CA ASN A 697 29.50 19.98 14.40
C ASN A 697 30.44 21.07 13.89
N ASN A 698 30.32 22.26 14.50
CA ASN A 698 31.18 23.40 14.20
C ASN A 698 32.67 22.99 14.37
N PRO A 699 33.58 23.36 13.44
CA PRO A 699 34.99 22.98 13.45
C PRO A 699 35.75 23.25 14.74
N THR A 700 35.35 24.30 15.48
CA THR A 700 35.96 24.75 16.74
C THR A 700 35.25 24.22 17.99
N SER A 701 34.17 23.46 17.80
CA SER A 701 33.42 22.88 18.92
C SER A 701 34.20 21.75 19.61
N ALA A 702 33.95 21.58 20.91
CA ALA A 702 34.52 20.49 21.68
C ALA A 702 34.21 19.11 21.08
N ARG A 703 33.00 18.94 20.52
CA ARG A 703 32.58 17.69 19.86
C ARG A 703 33.41 17.38 18.62
N ALA A 704 33.65 18.37 17.76
CA ALA A 704 34.48 18.21 16.56
C ALA A 704 35.93 17.83 16.92
N TYR A 705 36.53 18.51 17.91
CA TYR A 705 37.86 18.16 18.39
C TYR A 705 37.93 16.77 19.01
N LEU A 706 36.93 16.37 19.81
CA LEU A 706 36.86 15.03 20.39
C LEU A 706 36.74 13.94 19.32
N GLY A 707 35.91 14.16 18.29
CA GLY A 707 35.78 13.22 17.17
C GLY A 707 37.07 13.05 16.38
N LEU A 708 37.77 14.17 16.10
CA LEU A 708 39.09 14.16 15.44
C LEU A 708 40.14 13.45 16.28
N ALA A 709 40.25 13.81 17.56
CA ALA A 709 41.21 13.22 18.48
C ALA A 709 40.97 11.71 18.65
N ARG A 710 39.71 11.28 18.76
CA ARG A 710 39.36 9.85 18.82
C ARG A 710 39.72 9.13 17.52
N THR A 711 39.50 9.76 16.36
CA THR A 711 39.87 9.18 15.06
C THR A 711 41.40 9.05 14.93
N ARG A 712 42.17 10.08 15.30
CA ARG A 712 43.65 10.03 15.35
C ARG A 712 44.15 8.93 16.28
N TYR A 713 43.56 8.80 17.48
CA TYR A 713 43.89 7.74 18.41
C TYR A 713 43.68 6.34 17.80
N LEU A 714 42.51 6.08 17.21
CA LEU A 714 42.19 4.79 16.61
C LEU A 714 43.06 4.45 15.40
N HIS A 715 43.55 5.45 14.65
CA HIS A 715 44.43 5.25 13.51
C HIS A 715 45.92 5.20 13.88
N SER A 716 46.33 5.76 15.03
CA SER A 716 47.74 5.96 15.40
C SER A 716 48.60 4.69 15.32
N GLY A 717 48.18 3.61 15.97
CA GLY A 717 48.94 2.34 15.96
C GLY A 717 49.03 1.71 14.56
N TYR A 718 47.99 1.85 13.75
CA TYR A 718 47.98 1.32 12.39
C TYR A 718 48.86 2.15 11.44
N ARG A 719 48.86 3.48 11.58
CA ARG A 719 49.76 4.39 10.83
C ARG A 719 51.21 4.16 11.22
N ALA A 720 51.51 4.09 12.52
CA ALA A 720 52.87 3.82 13.01
C ALA A 720 53.43 2.47 12.52
N SER A 721 52.57 1.45 12.38
CA SER A 721 52.94 0.14 11.84
C SER A 721 52.95 0.04 10.30
N GLY A 722 52.70 1.14 9.58
CA GLY A 722 52.66 1.17 8.11
C GLY A 722 51.48 0.40 7.49
N LYS A 723 50.45 0.08 8.28
CA LYS A 723 49.25 -0.66 7.81
C LYS A 723 48.19 0.25 7.20
N ILE A 724 48.08 1.49 7.69
CA ILE A 724 47.31 2.56 7.05
C ILE A 724 48.32 3.44 6.32
N LEU A 725 48.25 3.43 4.98
CA LEU A 725 49.12 4.23 4.12
C LEU A 725 48.61 5.67 4.04
N ASP A 726 49.51 6.63 3.87
CA ASP A 726 49.11 8.03 3.69
C ASP A 726 48.33 8.24 2.38
N ASP A 727 48.66 7.52 1.32
CA ASP A 727 47.89 7.54 0.06
C ASP A 727 46.45 7.02 0.29
N ASP A 728 46.27 5.99 1.12
CA ASP A 728 44.93 5.45 1.44
C ASP A 728 44.10 6.46 2.26
N MET A 729 44.75 7.22 3.15
CA MET A 729 44.12 8.31 3.90
C MET A 729 43.74 9.47 2.98
N LEU A 730 44.62 9.89 2.07
CA LEU A 730 44.35 10.95 1.11
C LEU A 730 43.22 10.54 0.14
N PHE A 731 43.19 9.28 -0.29
CA PHE A 731 42.10 8.74 -1.09
C PHE A 731 40.76 8.72 -0.34
N THR A 732 40.77 8.27 0.91
CA THR A 732 39.55 8.28 1.75
C THR A 732 39.03 9.70 1.96
N LEU A 733 39.91 10.67 2.21
CA LEU A 733 39.56 12.09 2.31
C LEU A 733 38.94 12.61 1.01
N ALA A 734 39.55 12.28 -0.14
CA ALA A 734 39.04 12.65 -1.46
C ALA A 734 37.61 12.17 -1.68
N LEU A 735 37.33 10.90 -1.33
CA LEU A 735 36.00 10.33 -1.48
C LEU A 735 34.95 11.07 -0.65
N PHE A 736 35.26 11.40 0.60
CA PHE A 736 34.32 12.12 1.45
C PHE A 736 34.01 13.54 0.96
N ALA A 737 34.99 14.24 0.38
CA ALA A 737 34.77 15.57 -0.21
C ALA A 737 34.03 15.50 -1.56
N LEU A 738 34.36 14.53 -2.42
CA LEU A 738 33.92 14.50 -3.82
C LEU A 738 32.59 13.76 -4.03
N GLN A 739 32.30 12.70 -3.26
CA GLN A 739 31.08 11.91 -3.47
C GLN A 739 29.79 12.72 -3.25
N PRO A 740 29.67 13.59 -2.22
CA PRO A 740 28.51 14.46 -2.09
C PRO A 740 28.26 15.33 -3.32
N ILE A 741 29.32 15.93 -3.86
CA ILE A 741 29.24 16.77 -5.05
C ILE A 741 28.76 15.95 -6.26
N ARG A 742 29.36 14.77 -6.49
CA ARG A 742 29.02 13.89 -7.62
C ARG A 742 27.57 13.38 -7.54
N PHE A 743 27.12 12.95 -6.37
CA PHE A 743 25.77 12.42 -6.16
C PHE A 743 24.70 13.50 -6.31
N ILE A 744 24.91 14.67 -5.70
CA ILE A 744 23.97 15.80 -5.80
C ILE A 744 23.85 16.22 -7.26
N ASN A 745 24.97 16.44 -7.96
CA ASN A 745 24.95 16.87 -9.35
C ASN A 745 24.27 15.87 -10.30
N ARG A 746 24.30 14.56 -9.96
CA ARG A 746 23.71 13.49 -10.77
C ARG A 746 22.23 13.25 -10.47
N TYR A 747 21.83 13.25 -9.20
CA TYR A 747 20.53 12.74 -8.77
C TYR A 747 19.57 13.78 -8.17
N GLU A 748 20.04 15.00 -7.90
CA GLU A 748 19.22 16.06 -7.31
C GLU A 748 18.69 17.08 -8.33
N TRP A 749 17.74 17.89 -7.87
CA TRP A 749 16.96 18.81 -8.70
C TRP A 749 17.79 19.99 -9.27
N ARG A 750 18.97 20.30 -8.67
CA ARG A 750 19.97 21.24 -9.18
C ARG A 750 21.39 20.76 -8.86
N GLN A 751 22.37 21.36 -9.53
CA GLN A 751 23.78 21.20 -9.20
C GLN A 751 24.19 22.14 -8.06
N LEU A 752 25.30 21.83 -7.39
CA LEU A 752 25.93 22.72 -6.40
C LEU A 752 26.53 23.95 -7.07
N SER A 753 26.38 25.12 -6.44
CA SER A 753 27.06 26.34 -6.90
C SER A 753 28.54 26.31 -6.54
N ASP A 754 29.34 27.18 -7.18
CA ASP A 754 30.77 27.29 -6.86
C ASP A 754 31.02 27.73 -5.41
N LEU A 755 30.11 28.53 -4.83
CA LEU A 755 30.14 28.86 -3.39
C LEU A 755 30.02 27.60 -2.53
N GLU A 756 29.04 26.74 -2.81
CA GLU A 756 28.82 25.49 -2.08
C GLU A 756 29.98 24.50 -2.29
N ARG A 757 30.54 24.44 -3.51
CA ARG A 757 31.73 23.61 -3.82
C ARG A 757 32.96 24.12 -3.07
N CYS A 758 33.20 25.43 -3.05
CA CYS A 758 34.33 26.01 -2.32
C CYS A 758 34.20 25.75 -0.81
N ALA A 759 32.99 25.86 -0.25
CA ALA A 759 32.73 25.53 1.14
C ALA A 759 33.07 24.07 1.47
N ILE A 760 32.59 23.11 0.66
CA ILE A 760 32.96 21.70 0.83
C ILE A 760 34.48 21.52 0.74
N GLY A 761 35.13 22.10 -0.26
CA GLY A 761 36.59 21.99 -0.42
C GLY A 761 37.38 22.58 0.75
N THR A 762 37.00 23.76 1.21
CA THR A 762 37.63 24.46 2.35
C THR A 762 37.49 23.65 3.64
N PHE A 763 36.28 23.17 3.93
CA PHE A 763 36.00 22.38 5.13
C PHE A 763 36.78 21.05 5.14
N TRP A 764 36.75 20.30 4.03
CA TRP A 764 37.43 19.00 3.96
C TRP A 764 38.95 19.12 3.88
N LYS A 765 39.50 20.21 3.32
CA LYS A 765 40.93 20.51 3.42
C LYS A 765 41.33 20.75 4.88
N SER A 766 40.62 21.62 5.60
CA SER A 766 40.85 21.87 7.04
C SER A 766 40.74 20.57 7.87
N LEU A 767 39.75 19.73 7.57
CA LEU A 767 39.58 18.45 8.24
C LEU A 767 40.77 17.50 7.98
N GLY A 768 41.29 17.47 6.75
CA GLY A 768 42.44 16.63 6.42
C GLY A 768 43.74 17.12 7.07
N ASP A 769 43.95 18.44 7.19
CA ASP A 769 45.04 19.00 8.01
C ASP A 769 44.92 18.49 9.46
N ALA A 770 43.72 18.55 10.03
CA ALA A 770 43.43 18.14 11.40
C ALA A 770 43.61 16.62 11.66
N LEU A 771 43.52 15.81 10.60
CA LEU A 771 43.78 14.37 10.61
C LEU A 771 45.23 14.02 10.29
N ASP A 772 46.09 15.03 10.11
CA ASP A 772 47.51 14.88 9.78
C ASP A 772 47.71 14.08 8.47
N ILE A 773 46.95 14.46 7.44
CA ILE A 773 47.02 13.87 6.09
C ILE A 773 47.95 14.72 5.23
N ARG A 774 48.94 14.09 4.61
CA ARG A 774 49.92 14.78 3.76
C ARG A 774 49.40 15.00 2.35
N TYR A 775 49.64 16.21 1.83
CA TYR A 775 49.22 16.61 0.48
C TYR A 775 50.34 16.62 -0.56
N GLU A 776 51.54 16.13 -0.24
CA GLU A 776 52.74 16.19 -1.11
C GLU A 776 52.55 15.61 -2.52
N LYS A 777 51.56 14.73 -2.71
CA LYS A 777 51.20 14.11 -4.00
C LYS A 777 50.34 14.99 -4.89
N LEU A 778 49.76 16.06 -4.34
CA LEU A 778 48.99 17.05 -5.09
C LEU A 778 49.95 18.13 -5.63
N PRO A 779 49.71 18.66 -6.85
CA PRO A 779 50.58 19.67 -7.46
C PRO A 779 50.91 20.84 -6.55
N SER A 780 49.92 21.36 -5.83
CA SER A 780 50.07 22.50 -4.92
C SER A 780 50.31 22.11 -3.47
N GLY A 781 50.50 20.81 -3.17
CA GLY A 781 50.65 20.31 -1.81
C GLY A 781 51.87 20.85 -1.07
N LYS A 782 52.95 21.21 -1.80
CA LYS A 782 54.17 21.81 -1.22
C LYS A 782 54.13 23.33 -1.17
N THR A 783 53.45 23.97 -2.11
CA THR A 783 53.40 25.44 -2.25
C THR A 783 52.20 26.06 -1.56
N GLY A 784 51.22 25.24 -1.15
CA GLY A 784 49.93 25.68 -0.61
C GLY A 784 48.86 25.81 -1.70
N PHE A 785 47.60 25.64 -1.29
CA PHE A 785 46.43 25.79 -2.17
C PHE A 785 45.87 27.20 -2.06
N ARG A 786 45.34 27.75 -3.16
CA ARG A 786 44.74 29.09 -3.19
C ARG A 786 43.36 29.14 -2.55
N ASP A 787 42.53 28.15 -2.83
CA ASP A 787 41.12 28.12 -2.42
C ASP A 787 40.59 26.67 -2.38
N GLY A 788 39.40 26.48 -1.79
CA GLY A 788 38.78 25.17 -1.69
C GLY A 788 38.43 24.52 -3.03
N ILE A 789 38.20 25.30 -4.09
CA ILE A 789 37.90 24.76 -5.42
C ILE A 789 39.17 24.19 -6.06
N GLN A 790 40.30 24.90 -5.99
CA GLN A 790 41.58 24.39 -6.49
C GLN A 790 41.95 23.07 -5.79
N TRP A 791 41.81 23.02 -4.47
CA TRP A 791 42.06 21.79 -3.70
C TRP A 791 41.15 20.64 -4.18
N LEU A 792 39.86 20.90 -4.41
CA LEU A 792 38.93 19.91 -4.96
C LEU A 792 39.31 19.45 -6.37
N GLU A 793 39.75 20.35 -7.25
CA GLU A 793 40.17 20.03 -8.61
C GLU A 793 41.41 19.13 -8.62
N GLU A 794 42.42 19.46 -7.81
CA GLU A 794 43.66 18.69 -7.70
C GLU A 794 43.44 17.32 -7.06
N ILE A 795 42.66 17.25 -5.98
CA ILE A 795 42.36 15.97 -5.32
C ILE A 795 41.43 15.08 -6.15
N ASP A 796 40.53 15.66 -6.96
CA ASP A 796 39.70 14.92 -7.92
C ASP A 796 40.55 14.27 -9.00
N ALA A 797 41.47 15.04 -9.61
CA ALA A 797 42.41 14.53 -10.61
C ALA A 797 43.29 13.41 -10.04
N TRP A 798 43.90 13.64 -8.87
CA TRP A 798 44.73 12.64 -8.19
C TRP A 798 43.94 11.37 -7.81
N SER A 799 42.72 11.51 -7.28
CA SER A 799 41.90 10.37 -6.88
C SER A 799 41.51 9.47 -8.06
N LYS A 800 41.23 10.03 -9.24
CA LYS A 800 40.93 9.27 -10.45
C LYS A 800 42.12 8.42 -10.92
N GLU A 801 43.32 8.98 -10.83
CA GLU A 801 44.57 8.29 -11.14
C GLU A 801 44.90 7.21 -10.10
N TYR A 802 44.70 7.52 -8.81
CA TYR A 802 44.85 6.55 -7.74
C TYR A 802 43.88 5.36 -7.91
N GLU A 803 42.60 5.62 -8.21
CA GLU A 803 41.64 4.55 -8.51
C GLU A 803 42.04 3.73 -9.74
N ALA A 804 42.62 4.36 -10.77
CA ALA A 804 43.02 3.66 -11.99
C ALA A 804 44.13 2.64 -11.72
N ARG A 805 45.02 2.95 -10.77
CA ARG A 805 46.15 2.10 -10.39
C ARG A 805 45.80 1.08 -9.29
N CYS A 806 45.00 1.48 -8.30
CA CYS A 806 44.84 0.74 -7.06
C CYS A 806 43.48 0.03 -6.90
N MET A 807 42.44 0.42 -7.65
CA MET A 807 41.11 -0.20 -7.55
C MET A 807 41.01 -1.43 -8.45
N VAL A 808 41.64 -2.52 -8.02
CA VAL A 808 41.78 -3.77 -8.78
C VAL A 808 40.97 -4.93 -8.17
N PRO A 809 40.58 -5.94 -8.97
CA PRO A 809 39.85 -7.11 -8.48
C PRO A 809 40.61 -7.86 -7.38
N HIS A 810 39.98 -8.04 -6.21
CA HIS A 810 40.60 -8.74 -5.08
C HIS A 810 39.55 -9.38 -4.17
N ALA A 811 39.82 -10.60 -3.67
CA ALA A 811 38.86 -11.37 -2.86
C ALA A 811 38.45 -10.66 -1.56
N LYS A 812 39.38 -9.95 -0.92
CA LYS A 812 39.06 -9.16 0.30
C LYS A 812 38.17 -7.96 0.03
N ASN A 813 38.16 -7.43 -1.20
CA ASN A 813 37.22 -6.37 -1.58
C ASN A 813 35.79 -6.91 -1.53
N ARG A 814 35.55 -8.09 -2.12
CA ARG A 814 34.25 -8.77 -2.09
C ARG A 814 33.79 -9.08 -0.67
N GLU A 815 34.68 -9.65 0.16
CA GLU A 815 34.36 -10.03 1.55
C GLU A 815 33.87 -8.82 2.37
N THR A 816 34.59 -7.70 2.31
CA THR A 816 34.21 -6.47 3.04
C THR A 816 32.96 -5.80 2.45
N ALA A 817 32.81 -5.82 1.12
CA ALA A 817 31.64 -5.29 0.42
C ALA A 817 30.37 -6.06 0.82
N ASP A 818 30.41 -7.39 0.87
CA ASP A 818 29.25 -8.23 1.18
C ASP A 818 28.70 -7.97 2.59
N GLN A 819 29.57 -7.77 3.58
CA GLN A 819 29.13 -7.41 4.94
C GLN A 819 28.44 -6.04 4.99
N THR A 820 28.93 -5.07 4.21
CA THR A 820 28.31 -3.74 4.18
C THR A 820 27.02 -3.74 3.37
N THR A 821 26.98 -4.48 2.26
CA THR A 821 25.76 -4.72 1.50
C THR A 821 24.70 -5.38 2.37
N ALA A 822 25.07 -6.32 3.25
CA ALA A 822 24.16 -6.92 4.23
C ALA A 822 23.58 -5.89 5.22
N VAL A 823 24.35 -4.86 5.59
CA VAL A 823 23.87 -3.70 6.38
C VAL A 823 22.87 -2.87 5.56
N LEU A 824 23.15 -2.60 4.28
CA LEU A 824 22.28 -1.80 3.41
C LEU A 824 20.94 -2.49 3.11
N VAL A 825 20.95 -3.81 2.93
CA VAL A 825 19.72 -4.60 2.73
C VAL A 825 19.11 -5.10 4.04
N TYR A 826 19.61 -4.60 5.18
CA TYR A 826 19.13 -5.00 6.51
C TYR A 826 17.63 -4.73 6.61
N MET A 827 17.11 -3.54 6.33
CA MET A 827 15.67 -3.29 6.45
C MET A 827 14.80 -3.88 5.32
N LEU A 828 15.38 -4.63 4.38
CA LEU A 828 14.64 -5.32 3.31
C LEU A 828 14.22 -6.74 3.72
N PRO A 829 12.99 -7.17 3.41
CA PRO A 829 12.60 -8.58 3.47
C PRO A 829 13.54 -9.44 2.61
N LYS A 830 13.86 -10.66 3.06
CA LYS A 830 14.80 -11.57 2.38
C LYS A 830 14.45 -11.80 0.90
N MET A 831 13.17 -11.84 0.55
CA MET A 831 12.70 -12.01 -0.84
C MET A 831 13.09 -10.84 -1.76
N LEU A 832 13.28 -9.64 -1.21
CA LEU A 832 13.69 -8.45 -1.95
C LEU A 832 15.21 -8.23 -1.95
N HIS A 833 15.99 -9.07 -1.26
CA HIS A 833 17.45 -8.95 -1.24
C HIS A 833 18.07 -8.96 -2.64
N PRO A 834 17.65 -9.82 -3.61
CA PRO A 834 18.17 -9.77 -4.97
C PRO A 834 17.94 -8.42 -5.66
N VAL A 835 16.79 -7.79 -5.42
CA VAL A 835 16.50 -6.44 -5.94
C VAL A 835 17.38 -5.41 -5.24
N GLY A 836 17.54 -5.51 -3.92
CA GLY A 836 18.47 -4.67 -3.14
C GLY A 836 19.91 -4.75 -3.63
N LEU A 837 20.39 -5.95 -3.99
CA LEU A 837 21.70 -6.16 -4.59
C LEU A 837 21.83 -5.47 -5.95
N GLN A 838 20.78 -5.50 -6.79
CA GLN A 838 20.77 -4.76 -8.06
C GLN A 838 20.79 -3.24 -7.83
N VAL A 839 20.10 -2.72 -6.80
CA VAL A 839 20.17 -1.30 -6.43
C VAL A 839 21.58 -0.90 -6.00
N VAL A 840 22.22 -1.71 -5.15
CA VAL A 840 23.60 -1.47 -4.70
C VAL A 840 24.57 -1.52 -5.88
N SER A 841 24.43 -2.51 -6.77
CA SER A 841 25.23 -2.58 -8.00
C SER A 841 25.00 -1.40 -8.95
N TYR A 842 23.77 -0.88 -9.06
CA TYR A 842 23.47 0.31 -9.86
C TYR A 842 24.18 1.58 -9.36
N MET A 843 24.42 1.69 -8.06
CA MET A 843 25.16 2.82 -7.49
C MET A 843 26.67 2.74 -7.74
N MET A 844 27.20 1.56 -8.04
CA MET A 844 28.60 1.35 -8.35
C MET A 844 28.88 1.62 -9.83
N ASP A 845 30.03 2.23 -10.13
CA ASP A 845 30.54 2.26 -11.50
C ASP A 845 31.22 0.93 -11.90
N ASP A 846 31.55 0.81 -13.18
CA ASP A 846 32.15 -0.39 -13.76
C ASP A 846 33.46 -0.80 -13.08
N ARG A 847 34.29 0.16 -12.68
CA ARG A 847 35.58 -0.12 -12.06
C ARG A 847 35.38 -0.71 -10.67
N LEU A 848 34.54 -0.07 -9.85
CA LEU A 848 34.25 -0.52 -8.49
C LEU A 848 33.59 -1.91 -8.49
N ARG A 849 32.63 -2.17 -9.38
CA ARG A 849 31.98 -3.48 -9.50
C ARG A 849 32.97 -4.58 -9.85
N LYS A 850 33.84 -4.33 -10.83
CA LYS A 850 34.90 -5.27 -11.23
C LYS A 850 35.88 -5.52 -10.08
N ALA A 851 36.27 -4.47 -9.34
CA ALA A 851 37.16 -4.59 -8.20
C ALA A 851 36.59 -5.45 -7.06
N MET A 852 35.26 -5.51 -6.94
CA MET A 852 34.54 -6.23 -5.89
C MET A 852 33.88 -7.54 -6.35
N PHE A 853 34.01 -7.92 -7.62
CA PHE A 853 33.28 -9.06 -8.21
C PHE A 853 31.75 -8.96 -8.06
N TYR A 854 31.17 -7.78 -8.31
CA TYR A 854 29.71 -7.59 -8.37
C TYR A 854 29.20 -7.61 -9.81
N ASP A 855 28.12 -8.35 -10.05
CA ASP A 855 27.47 -8.41 -11.36
C ASP A 855 26.77 -7.09 -11.72
N PRO A 856 26.68 -6.75 -13.02
CA PRO A 856 25.94 -5.59 -13.43
C PRO A 856 24.43 -5.71 -13.14
N PRO A 857 23.75 -4.59 -12.80
CA PRO A 857 22.30 -4.62 -12.64
C PRO A 857 21.64 -4.91 -13.98
N SER A 858 20.48 -5.56 -13.96
CA SER A 858 19.71 -5.82 -15.17
C SER A 858 19.35 -4.51 -15.88
N ALA A 859 19.23 -4.55 -17.22
CA ALA A 859 18.85 -3.37 -18.00
C ALA A 859 17.49 -2.80 -17.56
N LEU A 860 16.54 -3.68 -17.25
CA LEU A 860 15.23 -3.30 -16.73
C LEU A 860 15.32 -2.57 -15.38
N CYS A 861 16.08 -3.12 -14.42
CA CYS A 861 16.27 -2.49 -13.12
C CYS A 861 16.98 -1.13 -13.24
N SER A 862 18.00 -1.04 -14.08
CA SER A 862 18.73 0.20 -14.34
C SER A 862 17.82 1.28 -14.93
N THR A 863 16.96 0.90 -15.88
CA THR A 863 16.01 1.83 -16.52
C THR A 863 14.96 2.30 -15.52
N LEU A 864 14.42 1.38 -14.72
CA LEU A 864 13.43 1.68 -13.70
C LEU A 864 14.00 2.60 -12.60
N LEU A 865 15.19 2.30 -12.07
CA LEU A 865 15.84 3.12 -11.04
C LEU A 865 16.18 4.51 -11.57
N SER A 866 16.68 4.60 -12.81
CA SER A 866 16.93 5.87 -13.49
C SER A 866 15.64 6.68 -13.65
N ALA A 867 14.54 6.04 -14.07
CA ALA A 867 13.23 6.68 -14.20
C ALA A 867 12.70 7.16 -12.85
N ILE A 868 12.81 6.37 -11.78
CA ILE A 868 12.38 6.75 -10.42
C ILE A 868 13.18 7.96 -9.92
N LEU A 869 14.51 7.95 -10.06
CA LEU A 869 15.36 9.06 -9.64
C LEU A 869 15.09 10.32 -10.46
N THR A 870 14.84 10.18 -11.76
CA THR A 870 14.47 11.29 -12.65
C THR A 870 13.09 11.86 -12.29
N ALA A 871 12.10 11.00 -12.02
CA ALA A 871 10.77 11.43 -11.57
C ALA A 871 10.86 12.17 -10.23
N ARG A 872 11.62 11.64 -9.25
CA ARG A 872 11.89 12.33 -7.98
C ARG A 872 12.54 13.69 -8.21
N ARG A 873 13.54 13.77 -9.09
CA ARG A 873 14.22 15.02 -9.45
C ARG A 873 13.24 16.07 -9.96
N LEU A 874 12.35 15.70 -10.90
CA LEU A 874 11.34 16.59 -11.48
C LEU A 874 10.27 16.99 -10.45
N PHE A 875 9.79 16.04 -9.65
CA PHE A 875 8.83 16.29 -8.58
C PHE A 875 9.38 17.28 -7.55
N LEU A 876 10.62 17.06 -7.09
CA LEU A 876 11.30 17.99 -6.21
C LEU A 876 11.43 19.34 -6.88
N ARG A 877 11.88 19.43 -8.13
CA ARG A 877 12.09 20.72 -8.79
C ARG A 877 10.81 21.57 -8.92
N TYR A 878 9.70 20.96 -9.31
CA TYR A 878 8.53 21.71 -9.79
C TYR A 878 7.29 21.62 -8.89
N LEU A 879 7.18 20.57 -8.07
CA LEU A 879 5.95 20.30 -7.32
C LEU A 879 6.12 20.40 -5.80
N ALA A 880 7.31 20.12 -5.26
CA ALA A 880 7.55 20.20 -3.83
C ALA A 880 8.01 21.60 -3.40
N LEU A 881 7.53 22.06 -2.24
CA LEU A 881 8.03 23.26 -1.57
C LEU A 881 9.39 23.00 -0.90
N PRO A 882 10.21 24.04 -0.66
CA PRO A 882 11.45 23.89 0.10
C PRO A 882 11.16 23.44 1.54
N ARG A 883 12.03 22.58 2.06
CA ARG A 883 11.92 22.06 3.43
C ARG A 883 12.07 23.19 4.46
N PRO A 884 11.11 23.42 5.36
CA PRO A 884 11.26 24.41 6.43
C PRO A 884 12.26 23.93 7.48
N TYR A 885 12.81 24.86 8.27
CA TYR A 885 13.89 24.56 9.23
C TYR A 885 13.51 23.53 10.31
N PHE A 886 12.26 23.52 10.75
CA PHE A 886 11.78 22.55 11.75
C PHE A 886 11.67 21.11 11.20
N LEU A 887 11.69 20.93 9.87
CA LEU A 887 11.77 19.61 9.21
C LEU A 887 13.19 19.28 8.74
N ARG A 888 14.22 20.00 9.24
CA ARG A 888 15.62 19.71 8.89
C ARG A 888 15.98 18.27 9.24
N PHE A 889 16.83 17.67 8.41
CA PHE A 889 17.35 16.34 8.71
C PHE A 889 18.39 16.43 9.83
N ALA A 890 18.17 15.71 10.92
CA ALA A 890 19.09 15.62 12.05
C ALA A 890 19.10 14.18 12.58
N SER A 891 20.20 13.45 12.32
CA SER A 891 20.35 12.04 12.69
C SER A 891 20.88 11.82 14.13
N PHE A 892 21.22 12.90 14.84
CA PHE A 892 21.88 12.87 16.14
C PHE A 892 21.35 13.98 17.04
N THR A 893 21.42 13.78 18.36
CA THR A 893 21.09 14.82 19.33
C THR A 893 22.12 15.96 19.30
N GLU A 894 21.63 17.20 19.33
CA GLU A 894 22.49 18.40 19.37
C GLU A 894 23.14 18.55 20.75
N GLU A 895 22.37 18.31 21.80
CA GLU A 895 22.81 18.37 23.20
C GLU A 895 22.90 16.96 23.81
N PRO A 896 23.79 16.77 24.82
CA PRO A 896 23.84 15.53 25.57
C PRO A 896 22.67 15.41 26.55
N ASP A 897 22.39 14.20 27.03
CA ASP A 897 21.46 13.98 28.14
C ASP A 897 22.08 14.30 29.52
N GLN A 898 21.31 14.06 30.58
CA GLN A 898 21.71 14.28 31.98
C GLN A 898 22.98 13.50 32.38
N ASN A 899 23.32 12.42 31.65
CA ASN A 899 24.50 11.59 31.89
C ASN A 899 25.66 11.92 30.94
N ASN A 900 25.61 13.08 30.26
CA ASN A 900 26.56 13.49 29.24
C ASN A 900 26.67 12.49 28.06
N ARG A 901 25.55 11.84 27.67
CA ARG A 901 25.49 10.89 26.54
C ARG A 901 24.76 11.48 25.34
N PHE A 902 25.21 11.11 24.15
CA PHE A 902 24.58 11.47 22.88
C PHE A 902 23.85 10.28 22.26
N PHE A 903 22.87 10.54 21.40
CA PHE A 903 22.02 9.51 20.82
C PHE A 903 21.84 9.71 19.33
N LEU A 904 21.67 8.60 18.61
CA LEU A 904 21.11 8.61 17.26
C LEU A 904 19.60 8.79 17.35
N THR A 905 19.05 9.63 16.48
CA THR A 905 17.59 9.87 16.41
C THR A 905 16.88 8.84 15.54
N GLU A 906 17.61 8.18 14.63
CA GLU A 906 17.12 7.15 13.71
C GLU A 906 18.17 6.02 13.58
N TRP A 907 17.75 4.82 13.18
CA TRP A 907 18.67 3.70 12.91
C TRP A 907 18.40 3.06 11.54
N GLU A 908 19.47 2.78 10.81
CA GLU A 908 19.39 2.18 9.48
C GLU A 908 19.52 0.65 9.50
N ALA A 909 20.15 0.07 10.53
CA ALA A 909 20.35 -1.37 10.67
C ALA A 909 20.03 -1.86 12.09
N ALA A 910 21.03 -2.20 12.91
CA ALA A 910 20.81 -2.49 14.33
C ALA A 910 20.67 -1.18 15.13
N PRO A 911 19.87 -1.15 16.22
CA PRO A 911 19.53 0.05 16.97
C PRO A 911 20.65 0.51 17.94
N TYR A 912 21.90 0.55 17.47
CA TYR A 912 23.04 1.00 18.26
C TYR A 912 22.92 2.48 18.64
N TYR A 913 23.11 2.81 19.92
CA TYR A 913 23.10 4.16 20.47
C TYR A 913 21.76 4.92 20.34
N VAL A 914 20.66 4.19 20.16
CA VAL A 914 19.31 4.77 20.01
C VAL A 914 18.57 4.65 21.33
N LYS A 915 18.01 5.77 21.80
CA LYS A 915 17.21 5.79 23.03
C LYS A 915 15.89 5.03 22.84
N PRO A 916 15.47 4.16 23.77
CA PRO A 916 14.19 3.44 23.73
C PRO A 916 13.00 4.34 24.09
N THR A 917 12.81 5.43 23.35
CA THR A 917 11.62 6.29 23.49
C THR A 917 10.36 5.56 23.02
N PHE A 918 9.19 6.06 23.41
CA PHE A 918 7.92 5.49 22.95
C PHE A 918 7.84 5.40 21.42
N TRP A 919 8.24 6.45 20.71
CA TRP A 919 8.26 6.46 19.24
C TRP A 919 9.31 5.50 18.65
N ASN A 920 10.48 5.39 19.27
CA ASN A 920 11.53 4.49 18.79
C ASN A 920 11.25 3.01 19.05
N ARG A 921 10.40 2.67 20.03
CA ARG A 921 9.95 1.28 20.26
C ARG A 921 8.63 0.92 19.59
N TRP A 922 7.73 1.88 19.41
CA TRP A 922 6.35 1.62 18.99
C TRP A 922 5.91 2.42 17.75
N GLY A 923 6.80 3.19 17.14
CA GLY A 923 6.55 3.91 15.90
C GLY A 923 6.60 3.00 14.66
N PRO A 924 6.22 3.51 13.47
CA PRO A 924 6.10 2.71 12.25
C PRO A 924 7.37 1.95 11.87
N MET A 925 8.54 2.57 12.02
CA MET A 925 9.82 1.93 11.72
C MET A 925 10.15 0.80 12.71
N ALA A 926 9.75 0.95 13.98
CA ALA A 926 9.91 -0.09 14.99
C ALA A 926 9.01 -1.28 14.71
N TRP A 927 7.74 -1.05 14.33
CA TRP A 927 6.82 -2.12 13.89
C TRP A 927 7.34 -2.87 12.66
N LEU A 928 7.91 -2.16 11.68
CA LEU A 928 8.53 -2.79 10.51
C LEU A 928 9.74 -3.64 10.92
N THR A 929 10.63 -3.09 11.76
CA THR A 929 11.82 -3.78 12.27
C THR A 929 11.42 -5.04 13.05
N TRP A 930 10.42 -4.92 13.93
CA TRP A 930 9.85 -6.02 14.70
C TRP A 930 9.20 -7.08 13.80
N ALA A 931 8.41 -6.69 12.80
CA ALA A 931 7.79 -7.61 11.84
C ALA A 931 8.82 -8.39 10.99
N LEU A 932 10.00 -7.82 10.79
CA LEU A 932 11.14 -8.49 10.14
C LEU A 932 11.94 -9.40 11.09
N GLY A 933 11.55 -9.51 12.37
CA GLY A 933 12.22 -10.31 13.39
C GLY A 933 13.56 -9.73 13.85
N ARG A 934 13.70 -8.40 13.81
CA ARG A 934 14.92 -7.67 14.16
C ARG A 934 14.75 -6.92 15.49
N PRO A 935 15.84 -6.68 16.25
CA PRO A 935 15.76 -5.99 17.53
C PRO A 935 15.35 -4.53 17.36
N VAL A 936 14.50 -4.03 18.25
CA VAL A 936 14.18 -2.60 18.37
C VAL A 936 14.97 -1.97 19.52
N PRO A 937 15.10 -0.62 19.58
CA PRO A 937 15.80 0.04 20.68
C PRO A 937 15.34 -0.44 22.06
N GLY A 938 16.29 -0.85 22.90
CA GLY A 938 16.04 -1.40 24.24
C GLY A 938 15.83 -2.92 24.32
N ASP A 939 15.80 -3.62 23.20
CA ASP A 939 15.86 -5.10 23.18
C ASP A 939 17.30 -5.58 23.44
N ASP A 940 17.46 -6.84 23.89
CA ASP A 940 18.73 -7.47 24.26
C ASP A 940 19.54 -6.72 25.35
N GLY A 941 18.87 -5.97 26.23
CA GLY A 941 19.49 -5.25 27.34
C GLY A 941 20.47 -4.17 26.86
N ASP A 942 21.71 -4.20 27.37
CA ASP A 942 22.73 -3.18 27.07
C ASP A 942 23.52 -3.43 25.76
N LYS A 943 23.24 -4.53 25.06
CA LYS A 943 23.99 -4.95 23.85
C LYS A 943 24.09 -3.87 22.78
N TYR A 944 23.01 -3.11 22.57
CA TYR A 944 22.92 -2.05 21.57
C TYR A 944 23.15 -0.64 22.13
N TYR A 945 23.70 -0.53 23.35
CA TYR A 945 23.98 0.77 23.99
C TYR A 945 22.77 1.73 24.01
N PRO A 946 21.60 1.30 24.54
CA PRO A 946 20.38 2.12 24.56
C PRO A 946 20.51 3.42 25.38
N ASN A 947 21.53 3.49 26.23
CA ASN A 947 21.92 4.67 27.02
C ASN A 947 22.82 5.65 26.24
N GLY A 948 22.94 5.49 24.93
CA GLY A 948 23.69 6.41 24.06
C GLY A 948 25.19 6.16 24.07
N TYR A 949 25.96 7.08 23.46
CA TYR A 949 27.43 7.02 23.36
C TYR A 949 28.11 8.21 24.02
N SER A 950 29.40 8.04 24.31
CA SER A 950 30.34 9.10 24.67
C SER A 950 31.47 9.08 23.64
N VAL A 951 31.82 10.24 23.07
CA VAL A 951 32.77 10.35 21.95
C VAL A 951 34.12 9.67 22.23
N PRO A 952 34.75 9.83 23.42
CA PRO A 952 35.99 9.15 23.77
C PRO A 952 35.93 7.63 23.77
N ASP A 953 34.75 7.03 23.89
CA ASP A 953 34.57 5.58 23.97
C ASP A 953 34.15 4.96 22.63
N VAL A 954 33.77 5.76 21.63
CA VAL A 954 33.31 5.24 20.33
C VAL A 954 34.41 4.40 19.66
N GLY A 955 34.03 3.22 19.16
CA GLY A 955 34.93 2.28 18.51
C GLY A 955 34.78 0.84 19.01
N PRO A 956 35.70 -0.06 18.61
CA PRO A 956 35.70 -1.44 19.08
C PRO A 956 35.77 -1.52 20.60
N LYS A 957 35.07 -2.50 21.19
CA LYS A 957 34.92 -2.63 22.65
C LYS A 957 36.24 -2.62 23.43
N TYR A 958 37.31 -3.16 22.84
CA TYR A 958 38.64 -3.20 23.46
C TYR A 958 39.38 -1.85 23.52
N PHE A 959 38.84 -0.80 22.89
CA PHE A 959 39.33 0.59 22.96
C PHE A 959 38.46 1.49 23.87
N GLU A 960 37.36 0.99 24.44
CA GLU A 960 36.54 1.74 25.41
C GLU A 960 37.36 2.05 26.66
N GLY A 961 37.28 3.29 27.16
CA GLY A 961 38.06 3.76 28.33
C GLY A 961 39.57 3.95 28.10
N LYS A 962 40.09 3.74 26.87
CA LYS A 962 41.53 3.87 26.55
C LYS A 962 41.84 5.12 25.74
N GLY A 963 43.08 5.61 25.88
CA GLY A 963 43.63 6.69 25.07
C GLY A 963 43.41 8.11 25.60
N LYS A 964 42.82 8.27 26.79
CA LYS A 964 42.41 9.58 27.33
C LYS A 964 43.53 10.65 27.28
N LYS A 965 44.74 10.31 27.73
CA LYS A 965 45.90 11.22 27.69
C LYS A 965 46.21 11.71 26.27
N GLN A 966 46.26 10.79 25.30
CA GLN A 966 46.54 11.12 23.90
C GLN A 966 45.39 11.94 23.27
N LEU A 967 44.14 11.67 23.67
CA LEU A 967 42.99 12.48 23.25
C LEU A 967 43.15 13.91 23.76
N ASP A 968 43.46 14.11 25.05
CA ASP A 968 43.61 15.43 25.67
C ASP A 968 44.77 16.22 25.01
N GLU A 969 45.91 15.57 24.75
CA GLU A 969 47.05 16.15 24.03
C GLU A 969 46.66 16.57 22.60
N THR A 970 45.96 15.71 21.86
CA THR A 970 45.51 15.99 20.49
C THR A 970 44.49 17.13 20.45
N ILE A 971 43.59 17.21 21.43
CA ILE A 971 42.62 18.31 21.54
C ILE A 971 43.34 19.64 21.80
N LEU A 972 44.35 19.65 22.66
CA LEU A 972 45.15 20.84 22.95
C LEU A 972 45.94 21.30 21.71
N GLU A 973 46.49 20.34 20.95
CA GLU A 973 47.13 20.59 19.65
C GLU A 973 46.14 21.23 18.65
N LEU A 974 44.96 20.62 18.47
CA LEU A 974 43.91 21.09 17.54
C LEU A 974 43.41 22.50 17.88
N LYS A 975 43.25 22.82 19.16
CA LYS A 975 42.88 24.18 19.61
C LYS A 975 43.92 25.23 19.22
N GLY A 976 45.19 24.83 19.06
CA GLY A 976 46.27 25.72 18.66
C GLY A 976 46.20 26.19 17.21
N TYR A 977 45.79 25.33 16.28
CA TYR A 977 45.81 25.67 14.84
C TYR A 977 44.45 25.64 14.14
N ARG A 978 43.51 24.76 14.51
CA ARG A 978 42.18 24.67 13.87
C ARG A 978 41.21 25.65 14.53
N THR A 979 41.45 26.94 14.33
CA THR A 979 40.75 28.06 15.00
C THR A 979 39.49 28.54 14.28
N GLY A 980 39.01 27.81 13.26
CA GLY A 980 37.85 28.18 12.45
C GLY A 980 38.15 29.21 11.36
N LYS A 981 39.39 29.69 11.26
CA LYS A 981 39.86 30.62 10.23
C LYS A 981 40.02 29.95 8.87
N CYS A 982 40.34 30.72 7.84
CA CYS A 982 40.65 30.18 6.51
C CYS A 982 41.88 29.25 6.59
N PRO A 983 41.82 28.03 6.04
CA PRO A 983 42.93 27.07 6.10
C PRO A 983 44.00 27.32 5.03
N PHE A 984 43.87 28.35 4.19
CA PHE A 984 44.80 28.65 3.09
C PHE A 984 45.78 29.80 3.38
N HIS A 985 45.56 30.56 4.46
CA HIS A 985 46.29 31.80 4.77
C HIS A 985 46.69 31.90 6.24
#